data_AF-A0A812TLZ3-F1
#
_entry.id   AF-A0A812TLZ3-F1
#
_cell.length_a   1.000
_cell.length_b   1.000
_cell.length_c   1.000
_cell.angle_alpha   90.00
_cell.angle_beta   90.00
_cell.angle_gamma   90.00
#
_symmetry.space_group_name_H-M   'P 1'
#
loop_
_entity.id
_entity.type
_entity.pdbx_description
1 polymer ?
#
loop_
_entity_poly.entity_id
_entity_poly.type
_entity_poly.pdbx_seq_one_letter_code
_entity_poly.pdbx_strand_id
1 'polypeptide(L)'
;MAQTFADDQKIDELVAKIPAGWFSFEYFPPKTPEGVENLRKRIVKMKALGPLFTDFTWGAGGSTSELTLKLTSAAKNEFGCVANMHLTCTNQSSEMTENALKDCKKLGVRNIVALRGDPPRGQEKWTATEGGFSSALDLVKFIKKNFGDYFSISVAGYPEGHPDNIDTIEGGVAALTESEKRRARVVKDASGKEVVTVCRDANFHKEMVYLKEKVDAGARFVITQMFLDAQVFLEFVKECRKYDINVPIVPGIMCLNGLGGLKRMTELCKTRVPEGLMERAEKANTSDEAFKEFGIQEGVAMCKALLDGGAPGLHFYTLNLEKVVVGILKGLGKISDAQAAAFQAVEADAKFMVSAQGITTGTKAASRPALPGNRPLSEADPVMHDLVQQEKARQTRCIELIASENFTSRAVMECLGSALTNKYSEGQPGNRYYGGNEVIDKVENLCKDRALKAFSLDEKAWGVNVQPYSGSPANFAVYTALLPPHSRVMGLDLPSGGHLTHGYYTARKKISATSIYFESLPYRVHPETGLIDFDELRKTALVFRPAMILCGASAYPRVIDFAKFREIADEVGAILMADIAHISGLVATGEHPSPFEHCDVVTTTTHKSLRGPRAGMIFFKYTEKIPDIKERIDMAVFPALQGGPHNHQIGGLAAQLLEVDTPMFKDYAKQVKANAKALADTLMGKGHKLASDGTDNHLLLWDLRPHGLTGSKVEKICEAASITLNRNAVHGDASALSPGGVRVGTPAMTTRGCTEQDFKKIGEFLDRCCQIALKIQAEKGKKLKDFEAAIPSNSDVGNRMSGVIMDDKAIRCAMQEAGFARVEVESAVTAGFEKRNLSRQGAIGGQSASAGIFSARSLADRISSTNFFTASPMGVRDGVDYMYAGVIRSVNVELLRRQLQDGAIVSMTSLGSSPGGEVFYVSSEELAAKVASRLQAIKLVYITRGQCLVDKRQSRILAGRV
;
A
#
# COMPACT_ATOMS: atom_id res chain seq x y z
N MET A 1 -16.19 -31.45 23.24
CA MET A 1 -15.50 -32.32 24.22
C MET A 1 -14.12 -31.72 24.47
N ALA A 2 -13.74 -31.48 25.73
CA ALA A 2 -12.41 -30.94 26.04
C ALA A 2 -11.34 -31.98 25.70
N GLN A 3 -10.43 -31.68 24.79
CA GLN A 3 -9.24 -32.50 24.55
C GLN A 3 -8.41 -32.55 25.83
N THR A 4 -8.29 -33.73 26.44
CA THR A 4 -7.31 -34.00 27.50
C THR A 4 -5.97 -34.34 26.84
N PHE A 5 -4.97 -33.48 27.03
CA PHE A 5 -3.61 -33.72 26.54
C PHE A 5 -2.85 -34.63 27.52
N ALA A 6 -2.01 -35.53 27.01
CA ALA A 6 -1.10 -36.31 27.84
C ALA A 6 -0.03 -35.42 28.48
N ASP A 7 0.43 -35.77 29.67
CA ASP A 7 1.50 -35.03 30.36
C ASP A 7 2.83 -35.14 29.61
N ASP A 8 3.59 -34.03 29.57
CA ASP A 8 4.97 -33.97 29.08
C ASP A 8 5.92 -34.71 30.05
N GLN A 9 7.16 -34.91 29.62
CA GLN A 9 8.21 -35.41 30.49
C GLN A 9 8.77 -34.28 31.36
N LYS A 10 9.17 -34.60 32.59
CA LYS A 10 9.86 -33.67 33.47
C LYS A 10 11.35 -33.64 33.19
N ILE A 11 11.92 -32.45 33.05
CA ILE A 11 13.33 -32.26 32.68
C ILE A 11 14.29 -32.79 33.75
N ASP A 12 14.02 -32.59 35.03
CA ASP A 12 14.86 -33.13 36.12
C ASP A 12 14.93 -34.66 36.09
N GLU A 13 13.83 -35.34 35.78
CA GLU A 13 13.80 -36.80 35.62
C GLU A 13 14.55 -37.27 34.37
N LEU A 14 14.53 -36.48 33.30
CA LEU A 14 15.25 -36.78 32.06
C LEU A 14 16.75 -36.60 32.21
N VAL A 15 17.17 -35.47 32.79
CA VAL A 15 18.59 -35.16 33.03
C VAL A 15 19.22 -36.19 33.98
N ALA A 16 18.46 -36.76 34.92
CA ALA A 16 18.94 -37.82 35.80
C ALA A 16 19.17 -39.18 35.09
N LYS A 17 18.55 -39.41 33.92
CA LYS A 17 18.59 -40.69 33.20
C LYS A 17 19.49 -40.68 31.96
N ILE A 18 19.85 -39.50 31.47
CA ILE A 18 20.58 -39.33 30.21
C ILE A 18 22.06 -39.04 30.48
N PRO A 19 23.00 -39.65 29.72
CA PRO A 19 24.42 -39.35 29.85
C PRO A 19 24.75 -37.87 29.64
N ALA A 20 25.84 -37.41 30.26
CA ALA A 20 26.32 -36.05 30.09
C ALA A 20 26.59 -35.69 28.61
N GLY A 21 26.39 -34.42 28.27
CA GLY A 21 26.65 -33.88 26.93
C GLY A 21 25.43 -33.83 26.02
N TRP A 22 24.21 -33.81 26.57
CA TRP A 22 22.99 -33.44 25.86
C TRP A 22 22.93 -31.92 25.61
N PHE A 23 22.00 -31.44 24.77
CA PHE A 23 21.80 -30.01 24.53
C PHE A 23 20.31 -29.64 24.45
N SER A 24 20.02 -28.34 24.60
CA SER A 24 18.66 -27.76 24.57
C SER A 24 18.67 -26.38 23.91
N PHE A 25 17.49 -25.87 23.53
CA PHE A 25 17.34 -24.59 22.82
C PHE A 25 16.37 -23.66 23.51
N GLU A 26 16.67 -22.36 23.55
CA GLU A 26 15.73 -21.31 23.95
C GLU A 26 15.27 -20.49 22.75
N TYR A 27 13.96 -20.27 22.67
CA TYR A 27 13.30 -19.45 21.66
C TYR A 27 12.61 -18.23 22.26
N PHE A 28 12.54 -17.17 21.46
CA PHE A 28 11.98 -15.88 21.85
C PHE A 28 10.67 -15.63 21.11
N PRO A 29 9.52 -15.42 21.78
CA PRO A 29 8.27 -15.09 21.12
C PRO A 29 8.43 -13.88 20.17
N PRO A 30 8.21 -14.06 18.85
CA PRO A 30 8.31 -12.98 17.88
C PRO A 30 7.17 -11.98 18.06
N LYS A 31 7.39 -10.72 17.70
CA LYS A 31 6.38 -9.65 17.87
C LYS A 31 5.37 -9.60 16.73
N THR A 32 5.58 -10.34 15.64
CA THR A 32 4.73 -10.32 14.44
C THR A 32 4.15 -11.70 14.14
N PRO A 33 2.94 -11.80 13.57
CA PRO A 33 2.35 -13.07 13.15
C PRO A 33 3.24 -13.87 12.18
N GLU A 34 3.89 -13.21 11.23
CA GLU A 34 4.82 -13.83 10.27
C GLU A 34 6.06 -14.36 11.00
N GLY A 35 6.56 -13.62 11.99
CA GLY A 35 7.65 -14.05 12.84
C GLY A 35 7.29 -15.30 13.63
N VAL A 36 6.07 -15.38 14.17
CA VAL A 36 5.54 -16.54 14.90
C VAL A 36 5.49 -17.77 13.98
N GLU A 37 5.00 -17.63 12.76
CA GLU A 37 4.95 -18.74 11.80
C GLU A 37 6.36 -19.21 11.39
N ASN A 38 7.28 -18.27 11.16
CA ASN A 38 8.68 -18.60 10.88
C ASN A 38 9.34 -19.33 12.06
N LEU A 39 9.08 -18.89 13.29
CA LEU A 39 9.57 -19.57 14.49
C LEU A 39 8.99 -20.99 14.62
N ARG A 40 7.70 -21.18 14.33
CA ARG A 40 7.06 -22.52 14.36
C ARG A 40 7.75 -23.49 13.39
N LYS A 41 7.98 -23.07 12.14
CA LYS A 41 8.75 -23.85 11.15
C LYS A 41 10.17 -24.17 11.67
N ARG A 42 10.81 -23.20 12.32
CA ARG A 42 12.15 -23.38 12.88
C ARG A 42 12.19 -24.36 14.04
N ILE A 43 11.21 -24.33 14.95
CA ILE A 43 11.12 -25.29 16.05
C ILE A 43 11.04 -26.72 15.51
N VAL A 44 10.20 -26.97 14.50
CA VAL A 44 10.11 -28.28 13.84
C VAL A 44 11.46 -28.69 13.23
N LYS A 45 12.12 -27.77 12.53
CA LYS A 45 13.43 -28.04 11.90
C LYS A 45 14.51 -28.35 12.95
N MET A 46 14.61 -27.52 13.98
CA MET A 46 15.59 -27.66 15.05
C MET A 46 15.32 -28.86 15.97
N LYS A 47 14.06 -29.29 16.12
CA LYS A 47 13.71 -30.53 16.81
C LYS A 47 14.41 -31.75 16.19
N ALA A 48 14.58 -31.77 14.86
CA ALA A 48 15.26 -32.88 14.16
C ALA A 48 16.74 -33.05 14.55
N LEU A 49 17.33 -32.07 15.25
CA LEU A 49 18.68 -32.19 15.81
C LEU A 49 18.70 -33.05 17.08
N GLY A 50 17.55 -33.27 17.72
CA GLY A 50 17.42 -34.03 18.96
C GLY A 50 17.75 -33.26 20.25
N PRO A 51 17.26 -32.02 20.44
CA PRO A 51 17.41 -31.34 21.72
C PRO A 51 16.63 -32.08 22.82
N LEU A 52 17.15 -32.08 24.04
CA LEU A 52 16.51 -32.71 25.20
C LEU A 52 15.21 -31.99 25.59
N PHE A 53 15.21 -30.66 25.51
CA PHE A 53 14.06 -29.81 25.75
C PHE A 53 14.20 -28.47 25.02
N THR A 54 13.11 -27.70 24.98
CA THR A 54 13.07 -26.35 24.40
C THR A 54 12.39 -25.35 25.32
N ASP A 55 13.06 -24.21 25.54
CA ASP A 55 12.63 -23.11 26.40
C ASP A 55 11.93 -22.03 25.58
N PHE A 56 10.92 -21.41 26.18
CA PHE A 56 10.19 -20.29 25.59
C PHE A 56 10.21 -19.10 26.54
N THR A 57 10.85 -18.01 26.09
CA THR A 57 10.99 -16.82 26.94
C THR A 57 9.67 -16.11 27.16
N TRP A 58 9.51 -15.56 28.36
CA TRP A 58 8.41 -14.70 28.73
C TRP A 58 8.83 -13.26 28.45
N GLY A 59 8.12 -12.55 27.57
CA GLY A 59 8.52 -11.22 27.12
C GLY A 59 8.73 -10.25 28.30
N ALA A 60 9.76 -9.39 28.21
CA ALA A 60 10.05 -8.39 29.23
C ALA A 60 8.79 -7.59 29.60
N GLY A 61 8.37 -7.67 30.87
CA GLY A 61 7.16 -7.05 31.38
C GLY A 61 5.82 -7.72 31.00
N GLY A 62 5.80 -9.00 30.61
CA GLY A 62 4.57 -9.76 30.34
C GLY A 62 3.91 -9.49 28.98
N SER A 63 4.55 -8.69 28.13
CA SER A 63 4.02 -8.22 26.83
C SER A 63 3.74 -9.33 25.78
N THR A 64 4.32 -10.52 25.96
CA THR A 64 4.09 -11.70 25.09
C THR A 64 3.64 -12.94 25.89
N SER A 65 3.12 -12.76 27.10
CA SER A 65 2.72 -13.83 28.03
C SER A 65 1.81 -14.88 27.37
N GLU A 66 0.73 -14.46 26.72
CA GLU A 66 -0.17 -15.36 26.00
C GLU A 66 0.50 -16.10 24.84
N LEU A 67 1.41 -15.42 24.11
CA LEU A 67 2.11 -16.02 22.99
C LEU A 67 3.15 -17.06 23.47
N THR A 68 3.76 -16.83 24.62
CA THR A 68 4.69 -17.76 25.27
C THR A 68 3.97 -19.07 25.56
N LEU A 69 2.81 -19.01 26.23
CA LEU A 69 1.99 -20.18 26.51
C LEU A 69 1.54 -20.90 25.23
N LYS A 70 1.14 -20.16 24.18
CA LYS A 70 0.76 -20.73 22.89
C LYS A 70 1.92 -21.47 22.22
N LEU A 71 3.13 -20.88 22.22
CA LEU A 71 4.32 -21.50 21.64
C LEU A 71 4.79 -22.71 22.44
N THR A 72 4.77 -22.64 23.78
CA THR A 72 5.04 -23.79 24.66
C THR A 72 4.06 -24.94 24.39
N SER A 73 2.77 -24.62 24.29
CA SER A 73 1.75 -25.60 23.95
C SER A 73 1.99 -26.21 22.57
N ALA A 74 2.28 -25.40 21.56
CA ALA A 74 2.55 -25.87 20.20
C ALA A 74 3.78 -26.79 20.16
N ALA A 75 4.87 -26.39 20.82
CA ALA A 75 6.08 -27.17 20.91
C ALA A 75 5.82 -28.57 21.46
N LYS A 76 5.02 -28.68 22.52
CA LYS A 76 4.62 -29.97 23.10
C LYS A 76 3.59 -30.71 22.24
N ASN A 77 2.43 -30.10 22.04
CA ASN A 77 1.22 -30.78 21.55
C ASN A 77 1.19 -30.94 20.03
N GLU A 78 1.89 -30.08 19.28
CA GLU A 78 1.93 -30.13 17.82
C GLU A 78 3.27 -30.67 17.33
N PHE A 79 4.38 -30.24 17.94
CA PHE A 79 5.72 -30.58 17.46
C PHE A 79 6.35 -31.71 18.25
N GLY A 80 5.84 -32.10 19.42
CA GLY A 80 6.36 -33.20 20.24
C GLY A 80 7.74 -32.94 20.85
N CYS A 81 8.04 -31.69 21.20
CA CYS A 81 9.19 -31.30 22.02
C CYS A 81 8.85 -31.41 23.52
N VAL A 82 9.84 -31.68 24.37
CA VAL A 82 9.71 -31.43 25.81
C VAL A 82 9.79 -29.92 26.03
N ALA A 83 8.69 -29.31 26.47
CA ALA A 83 8.56 -27.86 26.52
C ALA A 83 8.76 -27.33 27.94
N ASN A 84 9.46 -26.20 28.03
CA ASN A 84 9.78 -25.52 29.27
C ASN A 84 9.44 -24.03 29.15
N MET A 85 8.53 -23.55 30.00
CA MET A 85 7.99 -22.20 29.87
C MET A 85 8.66 -21.27 30.86
N HIS A 86 9.18 -20.13 30.40
CA HIS A 86 9.58 -19.08 31.33
C HIS A 86 8.34 -18.46 31.97
N LEU A 87 8.43 -18.15 33.27
CA LEU A 87 7.39 -17.44 34.01
C LEU A 87 8.07 -16.40 34.91
N THR A 88 7.70 -15.14 34.76
CA THR A 88 8.37 -14.01 35.46
C THR A 88 7.46 -13.35 36.49
N CYS A 89 8.04 -12.83 37.57
CA CYS A 89 7.34 -11.98 38.55
C CYS A 89 6.95 -10.59 38.00
N THR A 90 7.70 -10.04 37.03
CA THR A 90 7.44 -8.70 36.47
C THR A 90 6.06 -8.60 35.79
N ASN A 91 5.27 -7.59 36.18
CA ASN A 91 3.95 -7.27 35.61
C ASN A 91 2.96 -8.44 35.69
N GLN A 92 3.07 -9.27 36.73
CA GLN A 92 2.15 -10.39 36.97
C GLN A 92 1.63 -10.32 38.40
N SER A 93 0.30 -10.32 38.56
CA SER A 93 -0.30 -10.62 39.85
C SER A 93 -0.17 -12.12 40.15
N SER A 94 -0.31 -12.48 41.42
CA SER A 94 -0.38 -13.88 41.85
C SER A 94 -1.52 -14.64 41.16
N GLU A 95 -2.67 -14.00 40.94
CA GLU A 95 -3.82 -14.57 40.23
C GLU A 95 -3.51 -14.88 38.75
N MET A 96 -2.92 -13.93 38.01
CA MET A 96 -2.56 -14.14 36.60
C MET A 96 -1.57 -15.30 36.44
N THR A 97 -0.60 -15.37 37.36
CA THR A 97 0.39 -16.43 37.42
C THR A 97 -0.26 -17.79 37.69
N GLU A 98 -1.21 -17.84 38.63
CA GLU A 98 -1.95 -19.06 38.93
C GLU A 98 -2.76 -19.55 37.72
N ASN A 99 -3.39 -18.64 36.98
CA ASN A 99 -4.14 -18.97 35.77
C ASN A 99 -3.22 -19.51 34.67
N ALA A 100 -2.07 -18.89 34.43
CA ALA A 100 -1.08 -19.40 33.47
C ALA A 100 -0.59 -20.82 33.85
N LEU A 101 -0.35 -21.08 35.13
CA LEU A 101 0.04 -22.41 35.62
C LEU A 101 -1.10 -23.44 35.50
N LYS A 102 -2.36 -23.04 35.74
CA LYS A 102 -3.53 -23.91 35.50
C LYS A 102 -3.65 -24.27 34.03
N ASP A 103 -3.42 -23.33 33.12
CA ASP A 103 -3.45 -23.58 31.68
C ASP A 103 -2.29 -24.46 31.23
N CYS A 104 -1.07 -24.25 31.73
CA CYS A 104 0.05 -25.15 31.52
C CYS A 104 -0.31 -26.58 31.94
N LYS A 105 -0.88 -26.74 33.13
CA LYS A 105 -1.31 -28.05 33.64
C LYS A 105 -2.38 -28.70 32.75
N LYS A 106 -3.38 -27.93 32.32
CA LYS A 106 -4.43 -28.40 31.40
C LYS A 106 -3.88 -28.87 30.04
N LEU A 107 -2.82 -28.23 29.58
CA LEU A 107 -2.12 -28.55 28.32
C LEU A 107 -1.06 -29.64 28.48
N GLY A 108 -0.91 -30.19 29.69
CA GLY A 108 0.06 -31.24 30.03
C GLY A 108 1.50 -30.75 30.15
N VAL A 109 1.78 -29.44 30.18
CA VAL A 109 3.14 -28.91 30.36
C VAL A 109 3.63 -29.23 31.76
N ARG A 110 4.88 -29.70 31.90
CA ARG A 110 5.46 -30.13 33.19
C ARG A 110 6.67 -29.32 33.65
N ASN A 111 7.16 -28.38 32.86
CA ASN A 111 8.43 -27.70 33.15
C ASN A 111 8.27 -26.17 33.12
N ILE A 112 8.77 -25.50 34.17
CA ILE A 112 8.71 -24.04 34.33
C ILE A 112 10.09 -23.50 34.70
N VAL A 113 10.53 -22.46 34.00
CA VAL A 113 11.66 -21.61 34.42
C VAL A 113 11.12 -20.44 35.23
N ALA A 114 11.34 -20.44 36.55
CA ALA A 114 10.87 -19.39 37.45
C ALA A 114 11.91 -18.26 37.54
N LEU A 115 11.51 -17.05 37.12
CA LEU A 115 12.37 -15.88 37.02
C LEU A 115 11.75 -14.66 37.71
N ARG A 116 12.59 -13.70 38.14
CA ARG A 116 12.09 -12.36 38.51
C ARG A 116 11.61 -11.61 37.28
N GLY A 117 12.44 -11.61 36.23
CA GLY A 117 12.28 -10.81 35.02
C GLY A 117 13.07 -9.50 35.07
N ASP A 118 13.22 -8.88 33.91
CA ASP A 118 13.85 -7.56 33.74
C ASP A 118 12.89 -6.43 34.17
N PRO A 119 13.39 -5.23 34.56
CA PRO A 119 12.57 -4.05 34.78
C PRO A 119 11.69 -3.70 33.56
N PRO A 120 10.45 -3.22 33.74
CA PRO A 120 9.63 -2.73 32.64
C PRO A 120 10.30 -1.57 31.87
N ARG A 121 10.00 -1.46 30.57
CA ARG A 121 10.59 -0.43 29.70
C ARG A 121 10.31 0.99 30.25
N GLY A 122 11.36 1.76 30.52
CA GLY A 122 11.28 3.10 31.10
C GLY A 122 11.50 3.16 32.61
N GLN A 123 11.76 2.02 33.26
CA GLN A 123 12.17 1.95 34.65
C GLN A 123 13.62 1.46 34.74
N GLU A 124 14.47 2.18 35.47
CA GLU A 124 15.87 1.77 35.71
C GLU A 124 15.98 0.63 36.74
N LYS A 125 14.98 0.47 37.60
CA LYS A 125 14.93 -0.56 38.62
C LYS A 125 13.62 -1.32 38.55
N TRP A 126 13.71 -2.63 38.78
CA TRP A 126 12.54 -3.46 38.91
C TRP A 126 11.80 -3.14 40.21
N THR A 127 10.48 -3.04 40.13
CA THR A 127 9.58 -2.91 41.27
C THR A 127 8.57 -4.05 41.25
N ALA A 128 8.27 -4.60 42.43
CA ALA A 128 7.28 -5.66 42.54
C ALA A 128 5.90 -5.15 42.08
N THR A 129 5.21 -5.95 41.28
CA THR A 129 3.82 -5.65 40.89
C THR A 129 2.91 -5.77 42.12
N GLU A 130 1.99 -4.82 42.29
CA GLU A 130 1.01 -4.86 43.36
C GLU A 130 0.20 -6.17 43.30
N GLY A 131 0.12 -6.89 44.43
CA GLY A 131 -0.50 -8.22 44.48
C GLY A 131 0.27 -9.35 43.77
N GLY A 132 1.49 -9.07 43.29
CA GLY A 132 2.41 -10.00 42.63
C GLY A 132 3.50 -10.55 43.56
N PHE A 133 4.60 -11.01 42.96
CA PHE A 133 5.74 -11.60 43.68
C PHE A 133 6.90 -10.61 43.80
N SER A 134 7.58 -10.63 44.96
CA SER A 134 8.73 -9.76 45.23
C SER A 134 10.06 -10.36 44.75
N SER A 135 10.08 -11.66 44.45
CA SER A 135 11.28 -12.39 44.08
C SER A 135 10.95 -13.65 43.29
N ALA A 136 11.95 -14.20 42.59
CA ALA A 136 11.82 -15.52 41.95
C ALA A 136 11.62 -16.65 42.98
N LEU A 137 12.17 -16.49 44.20
CA LEU A 137 11.96 -17.41 45.31
C LEU A 137 10.48 -17.50 45.71
N ASP A 138 9.78 -16.37 45.76
CA ASP A 138 8.34 -16.35 46.07
C ASP A 138 7.53 -17.11 45.03
N LEU A 139 7.91 -16.97 43.74
CA LEU A 139 7.28 -17.71 42.66
C LEU A 139 7.52 -19.23 42.79
N VAL A 140 8.73 -19.67 43.13
CA VAL A 140 9.03 -21.10 43.38
C VAL A 140 8.17 -21.63 44.53
N LYS A 141 8.14 -20.92 45.67
CA LYS A 141 7.31 -21.28 46.83
C LYS A 141 5.83 -21.35 46.48
N PHE A 142 5.35 -20.40 45.67
CA PHE A 142 3.97 -20.35 45.21
C PHE A 142 3.62 -21.55 44.31
N ILE A 143 4.48 -21.89 43.34
CA ILE A 143 4.27 -23.05 42.46
C ILE A 143 4.23 -24.33 43.30
N LYS A 144 5.19 -24.52 44.22
CA LYS A 144 5.20 -25.71 45.10
C LYS A 144 3.99 -25.79 46.02
N LYS A 145 3.57 -24.67 46.62
CA LYS A 145 2.40 -24.65 47.51
C LYS A 145 1.11 -25.03 46.78
N ASN A 146 0.89 -24.50 45.57
CA ASN A 146 -0.39 -24.63 44.87
C ASN A 146 -0.47 -25.83 43.91
N PHE A 147 0.68 -26.29 43.39
CA PHE A 147 0.75 -27.36 42.39
C PHE A 147 1.60 -28.56 42.83
N GLY A 148 2.17 -28.54 44.03
CA GLY A 148 3.01 -29.62 44.57
C GLY A 148 4.19 -29.95 43.66
N ASP A 149 4.42 -31.24 43.44
CA ASP A 149 5.45 -31.74 42.52
C ASP A 149 4.94 -31.92 41.09
N TYR A 150 3.82 -31.31 40.69
CA TYR A 150 3.35 -31.40 39.32
C TYR A 150 4.39 -30.82 38.34
N PHE A 151 4.91 -29.62 38.61
CA PHE A 151 5.93 -28.97 37.80
C PHE A 151 7.35 -29.30 38.27
N SER A 152 8.22 -29.58 37.31
CA SER A 152 9.67 -29.45 37.46
C SER A 152 10.05 -27.98 37.27
N ILE A 153 10.77 -27.43 38.25
CA ILE A 153 11.06 -25.99 38.31
C ILE A 153 12.56 -25.78 38.13
N SER A 154 12.95 -24.99 37.13
CA SER A 154 14.31 -24.48 36.99
C SER A 154 14.38 -22.99 37.31
N VAL A 155 15.57 -22.53 37.69
CA VAL A 155 15.82 -21.12 38.06
C VAL A 155 17.11 -20.60 37.44
N ALA A 156 17.21 -19.29 37.30
CA ALA A 156 18.45 -18.64 36.85
C ALA A 156 19.56 -18.70 37.91
N GLY A 157 20.78 -18.99 37.47
CA GLY A 157 22.04 -18.80 38.22
C GLY A 157 22.92 -17.74 37.55
N TYR A 158 23.71 -17.01 38.33
CA TYR A 158 24.51 -15.88 37.83
C TYR A 158 26.00 -16.09 38.13
N PRO A 159 26.77 -16.70 37.21
CA PRO A 159 28.19 -17.03 37.43
C PRO A 159 29.08 -15.84 37.80
N GLU A 160 28.72 -14.64 37.33
CA GLU A 160 29.46 -13.40 37.55
C GLU A 160 28.79 -12.49 38.61
N GLY A 161 27.68 -12.93 39.18
CA GLY A 161 26.77 -12.14 40.01
C GLY A 161 25.61 -11.53 39.20
N HIS A 162 24.50 -11.23 39.88
CA HIS A 162 23.34 -10.62 39.24
C HIS A 162 23.69 -9.20 38.72
N PRO A 163 23.26 -8.78 37.52
CA PRO A 163 23.63 -7.48 36.94
C PRO A 163 23.33 -6.25 37.82
N ASP A 164 22.27 -6.31 38.61
CA ASP A 164 21.89 -5.27 39.60
C ASP A 164 22.89 -5.15 40.76
N ASN A 165 23.75 -6.15 40.98
CA ASN A 165 24.71 -6.23 42.08
C ASN A 165 26.18 -6.16 41.60
N ILE A 166 26.40 -5.63 40.39
CA ILE A 166 27.72 -5.39 39.82
C ILE A 166 28.08 -3.91 39.96
N ASP A 167 29.13 -3.65 40.73
CA ASP A 167 29.64 -2.33 41.10
C ASP A 167 30.80 -1.90 40.19
N THR A 168 30.94 -0.59 39.96
CA THR A 168 32.14 0.00 39.34
C THR A 168 33.20 0.24 40.41
N ILE A 169 34.43 -0.18 40.15
CA ILE A 169 35.50 -0.21 41.17
C ILE A 169 36.48 0.94 40.97
N GLU A 170 36.53 1.82 41.97
CA GLU A 170 37.58 2.83 42.07
C GLU A 170 38.92 2.15 42.43
N GLY A 171 39.98 2.42 41.65
CA GLY A 171 41.31 1.79 41.82
C GLY A 171 41.62 0.63 40.86
N GLY A 172 40.69 0.27 39.97
CA GLY A 172 40.92 -0.72 38.91
C GLY A 172 41.14 -2.15 39.42
N VAL A 173 41.79 -2.99 38.61
CA VAL A 173 41.99 -4.44 38.91
C VAL A 173 42.79 -4.68 40.21
N ALA A 174 43.64 -3.75 40.62
CA ALA A 174 44.44 -3.86 41.84
C ALA A 174 43.61 -3.87 43.13
N ALA A 175 42.40 -3.32 43.10
CA ALA A 175 41.47 -3.25 44.25
C ALA A 175 40.59 -4.51 44.42
N LEU A 176 40.85 -5.57 43.64
CA LEU A 176 40.06 -6.79 43.60
C LEU A 176 40.73 -7.96 44.32
N THR A 177 39.93 -8.79 45.00
CA THR A 177 40.38 -10.11 45.48
C THR A 177 40.61 -11.07 44.31
N GLU A 178 41.31 -12.19 44.54
CA GLU A 178 41.53 -13.20 43.48
C GLU A 178 40.22 -13.80 42.96
N SER A 179 39.21 -13.98 43.80
CA SER A 179 37.86 -14.42 43.38
C SER A 179 37.12 -13.35 42.58
N GLU A 180 37.27 -12.07 42.93
CA GLU A 180 36.66 -10.96 42.20
C GLU A 180 37.30 -10.78 40.82
N LYS A 181 38.64 -10.86 40.70
CA LYS A 181 39.34 -10.76 39.41
C LYS A 181 38.83 -11.73 38.35
N ARG A 182 38.40 -12.93 38.77
CA ARG A 182 37.88 -13.96 37.88
C ARG A 182 36.49 -13.65 37.33
N ARG A 183 35.69 -12.87 38.05
CA ARG A 183 34.36 -12.41 37.63
C ARG A 183 34.35 -10.98 37.08
N ALA A 184 35.45 -10.25 37.23
CA ALA A 184 35.53 -8.85 36.87
C ALA A 184 35.51 -8.63 35.36
N ARG A 185 34.66 -7.70 34.93
CA ARG A 185 34.64 -7.16 33.56
C ARG A 185 35.54 -5.92 33.51
N VAL A 186 36.53 -5.96 32.63
CA VAL A 186 37.47 -4.87 32.37
C VAL A 186 37.26 -4.38 30.95
N VAL A 187 36.90 -3.11 30.78
CA VAL A 187 36.72 -2.48 29.46
C VAL A 187 37.36 -1.09 29.42
N LYS A 188 37.62 -0.56 28.23
CA LYS A 188 38.04 0.83 28.06
C LYS A 188 36.83 1.69 27.70
N ASP A 189 36.66 2.83 28.37
CA ASP A 189 35.65 3.82 28.01
C ASP A 189 36.05 4.63 26.76
N ALA A 190 35.20 5.57 26.33
CA ALA A 190 35.42 6.40 25.15
C ALA A 190 36.69 7.29 25.23
N SER A 191 37.22 7.52 26.44
CA SER A 191 38.48 8.26 26.67
C SER A 191 39.71 7.34 26.70
N GLY A 192 39.51 6.03 26.53
CA GLY A 192 40.56 5.01 26.65
C GLY A 192 40.87 4.62 28.10
N LYS A 193 40.13 5.14 29.09
CA LYS A 193 40.32 4.84 30.50
C LYS A 193 39.74 3.47 30.84
N GLU A 194 40.48 2.70 31.64
CA GLU A 194 40.02 1.40 32.14
C GLU A 194 38.85 1.58 33.13
N VAL A 195 37.77 0.87 32.88
CA VAL A 195 36.59 0.74 33.74
C VAL A 195 36.47 -0.71 34.15
N VAL A 196 36.56 -0.94 35.46
CA VAL A 196 36.46 -2.27 36.07
C VAL A 196 35.13 -2.38 36.79
N THR A 197 34.36 -3.40 36.45
CA THR A 197 33.06 -3.70 37.07
C THR A 197 33.04 -5.13 37.57
N VAL A 198 32.55 -5.38 38.79
CA VAL A 198 32.50 -6.74 39.38
C VAL A 198 31.39 -6.86 40.44
N CYS A 199 30.84 -8.06 40.60
CA CYS A 199 30.09 -8.41 41.81
C CYS A 199 31.06 -8.74 42.95
N ARG A 200 31.12 -7.83 43.94
CA ARG A 200 31.98 -7.98 45.13
C ARG A 200 31.67 -9.28 45.87
N ASP A 201 32.66 -9.88 46.51
CA ASP A 201 32.52 -11.19 47.18
C ASP A 201 31.34 -11.23 48.17
N ALA A 202 31.06 -10.12 48.88
CA ALA A 202 29.94 -10.01 49.80
C ALA A 202 28.56 -10.05 49.10
N ASN A 203 28.42 -9.44 47.92
CA ASN A 203 27.20 -9.49 47.14
C ASN A 203 27.06 -10.86 46.45
N PHE A 204 28.17 -11.44 45.99
CA PHE A 204 28.19 -12.77 45.42
C PHE A 204 27.77 -13.84 46.45
N HIS A 205 28.22 -13.72 47.71
CA HIS A 205 27.75 -14.57 48.80
C HIS A 205 26.21 -14.52 48.96
N LYS A 206 25.61 -13.32 48.92
CA LYS A 206 24.14 -13.17 48.98
C LYS A 206 23.45 -13.84 47.80
N GLU A 207 24.01 -13.74 46.60
CA GLU A 207 23.48 -14.44 45.41
C GLU A 207 23.52 -15.97 45.58
N MET A 208 24.58 -16.52 46.18
CA MET A 208 24.72 -17.95 46.45
C MET A 208 23.70 -18.43 47.48
N VAL A 209 23.52 -17.68 48.57
CA VAL A 209 22.49 -17.96 49.58
C VAL A 209 21.10 -17.91 48.94
N TYR A 210 20.80 -16.87 48.17
CA TYR A 210 19.50 -16.73 47.49
C TYR A 210 19.25 -17.84 46.46
N LEU A 211 20.30 -18.30 45.74
CA LEU A 211 20.19 -19.46 44.86
C LEU A 211 19.91 -20.75 45.64
N LYS A 212 20.58 -20.96 46.78
CA LYS A 212 20.30 -22.09 47.68
C LYS A 212 18.87 -22.07 48.19
N GLU A 213 18.36 -20.91 48.61
CA GLU A 213 16.97 -20.77 49.05
C GLU A 213 15.97 -21.15 47.95
N LYS A 214 16.23 -20.81 46.68
CA LYS A 214 15.39 -21.25 45.55
C LYS A 214 15.40 -22.77 45.38
N VAL A 215 16.56 -23.40 45.56
CA VAL A 215 16.70 -24.87 45.49
C VAL A 215 16.00 -25.54 46.65
N ASP A 216 16.16 -25.04 47.87
CA ASP A 216 15.48 -25.55 49.06
C ASP A 216 13.97 -25.39 48.99
N ALA A 217 13.50 -24.30 48.37
CA ALA A 217 12.08 -24.08 48.09
C ALA A 217 11.51 -25.03 47.02
N GLY A 218 12.35 -25.80 46.32
CA GLY A 218 11.93 -26.86 45.41
C GLY A 218 12.32 -26.70 43.94
N ALA A 219 13.23 -25.77 43.60
CA ALA A 219 13.86 -25.76 42.28
C ALA A 219 14.77 -26.99 42.12
N ARG A 220 14.65 -27.70 40.99
CA ARG A 220 15.31 -28.98 40.73
C ARG A 220 16.49 -28.88 39.76
N PHE A 221 16.70 -27.71 39.17
CA PHE A 221 17.70 -27.49 38.14
C PHE A 221 18.05 -26.00 37.98
N VAL A 222 19.27 -25.68 37.55
CA VAL A 222 19.73 -24.29 37.33
C VAL A 222 20.19 -24.10 35.89
N ILE A 223 19.70 -23.04 35.23
CA ILE A 223 20.22 -22.56 33.93
C ILE A 223 20.96 -21.26 34.21
N THR A 224 22.21 -21.11 33.76
CA THR A 224 22.97 -19.90 34.05
C THR A 224 22.66 -18.77 33.07
N GLN A 225 22.69 -17.53 33.53
CA GLN A 225 22.84 -16.36 32.66
C GLN A 225 24.05 -16.55 31.72
N MET A 226 24.01 -15.90 30.55
CA MET A 226 25.14 -15.93 29.61
C MET A 226 26.46 -15.53 30.27
N PHE A 227 27.54 -16.16 29.82
CA PHE A 227 28.93 -15.84 30.14
C PHE A 227 29.78 -16.13 28.89
N LEU A 228 31.02 -15.61 28.85
CA LEU A 228 31.92 -15.79 27.70
C LEU A 228 33.21 -16.54 28.04
N ASP A 229 33.38 -16.99 29.29
CA ASP A 229 34.55 -17.75 29.75
C ASP A 229 34.12 -19.04 30.46
N ALA A 230 34.57 -20.19 29.97
CA ALA A 230 34.25 -21.48 30.55
C ALA A 230 34.72 -21.60 32.02
N GLN A 231 35.84 -20.97 32.40
CA GLN A 231 36.36 -21.05 33.77
C GLN A 231 35.42 -20.36 34.77
N VAL A 232 34.77 -19.26 34.37
CA VAL A 232 33.79 -18.56 35.20
C VAL A 232 32.64 -19.50 35.58
N PHE A 233 32.15 -20.30 34.62
CA PHE A 233 31.12 -21.30 34.90
C PHE A 233 31.63 -22.44 35.80
N LEU A 234 32.81 -23.00 35.52
CA LEU A 234 33.35 -24.11 36.29
C LEU A 234 33.62 -23.73 37.75
N GLU A 235 34.07 -22.49 37.98
CA GLU A 235 34.21 -21.95 39.34
C GLU A 235 32.87 -21.70 39.99
N PHE A 236 31.89 -21.14 39.28
CA PHE A 236 30.54 -20.98 39.80
C PHE A 236 29.93 -22.32 40.25
N VAL A 237 30.16 -23.40 39.50
CA VAL A 237 29.73 -24.76 39.90
C VAL A 237 30.45 -25.19 41.19
N LYS A 238 31.78 -24.99 41.30
CA LYS A 238 32.53 -25.29 42.52
C LYS A 238 32.01 -24.50 43.72
N GLU A 239 31.71 -23.22 43.54
CA GLU A 239 31.10 -22.39 44.58
C GLU A 239 29.71 -22.90 44.95
N CYS A 240 28.84 -23.22 43.99
CA CYS A 240 27.52 -23.81 44.26
C CYS A 240 27.60 -25.03 45.18
N ARG A 241 28.58 -25.93 44.96
CA ARG A 241 28.75 -27.11 45.81
C ARG A 241 29.13 -26.77 47.26
N LYS A 242 29.84 -25.66 47.51
CA LYS A 242 30.14 -25.21 48.89
C LYS A 242 28.91 -24.72 49.66
N TYR A 243 27.84 -24.34 48.96
CA TYR A 243 26.56 -23.91 49.54
C TYR A 243 25.51 -25.03 49.51
N ASP A 244 25.93 -26.29 49.33
CA ASP A 244 25.05 -27.46 49.21
C ASP A 244 24.01 -27.38 48.07
N ILE A 245 24.30 -26.59 47.04
CA ILE A 245 23.50 -26.55 45.82
C ILE A 245 23.94 -27.74 44.97
N ASN A 246 23.25 -28.87 45.08
CA ASN A 246 23.60 -30.14 44.42
C ASN A 246 22.74 -30.50 43.19
N VAL A 247 21.75 -29.66 42.87
CA VAL A 247 20.99 -29.81 41.62
C VAL A 247 21.90 -29.64 40.40
N PRO A 248 21.52 -30.19 39.23
CA PRO A 248 22.31 -29.99 38.02
C PRO A 248 22.29 -28.51 37.61
N ILE A 249 23.46 -28.02 37.18
CA ILE A 249 23.69 -26.63 36.76
C ILE A 249 24.14 -26.68 35.31
N VAL A 250 23.40 -26.01 34.42
CA VAL A 250 23.66 -26.03 32.98
C VAL A 250 24.06 -24.66 32.46
N PRO A 251 25.15 -24.60 31.67
CA PRO A 251 25.63 -23.37 31.09
C PRO A 251 24.67 -22.86 30.01
N GLY A 252 24.24 -21.61 30.17
CA GLY A 252 23.52 -20.84 29.16
C GLY A 252 24.48 -20.22 28.14
N ILE A 253 24.42 -20.69 26.89
CA ILE A 253 25.32 -20.34 25.80
C ILE A 253 24.66 -19.33 24.87
N MET A 254 25.16 -18.10 24.86
CA MET A 254 24.76 -17.11 23.84
C MET A 254 25.61 -17.28 22.58
N CYS A 255 24.97 -17.53 21.44
CA CYS A 255 25.67 -17.63 20.17
C CYS A 255 26.09 -16.27 19.64
N LEU A 256 27.35 -16.18 19.20
CA LEU A 256 27.95 -14.97 18.64
C LEU A 256 27.53 -14.80 17.18
N ASN A 257 26.37 -14.16 16.96
CA ASN A 257 25.79 -13.98 15.62
C ASN A 257 26.23 -12.69 14.91
N GLY A 258 26.77 -11.70 15.63
CA GLY A 258 27.22 -10.42 15.09
C GLY A 258 27.88 -9.51 16.13
N LEU A 259 28.79 -8.63 15.69
CA LEU A 259 29.57 -7.76 16.59
C LEU A 259 28.69 -6.82 17.44
N GLY A 260 27.66 -6.22 16.83
CA GLY A 260 26.75 -5.33 17.54
C GLY A 260 25.95 -6.03 18.64
N GLY A 261 25.51 -7.27 18.39
CA GLY A 261 24.83 -8.09 19.39
C GLY A 261 25.74 -8.46 20.55
N LEU A 262 26.99 -8.85 20.25
CA LEU A 262 28.01 -9.15 21.26
C LEU A 262 28.31 -7.94 22.17
N LYS A 263 28.55 -6.74 21.60
CA LYS A 263 28.80 -5.52 22.38
C LYS A 263 27.62 -5.17 23.30
N ARG A 264 26.40 -5.20 22.76
CA ARG A 264 25.21 -4.87 23.55
C ARG A 264 24.91 -5.85 24.67
N MET A 265 25.04 -7.16 24.42
CA MET A 265 24.71 -8.16 25.42
C MET A 265 25.73 -8.21 26.55
N THR A 266 27.01 -8.01 26.25
CA THR A 266 28.06 -7.90 27.28
C THR A 266 27.95 -6.62 28.11
N GLU A 267 27.37 -5.55 27.56
CA GLU A 267 27.02 -4.35 28.30
C GLU A 267 25.77 -4.56 29.18
N LEU A 268 24.68 -5.08 28.60
CA LEU A 268 23.40 -5.29 29.31
C LEU A 268 23.55 -6.28 30.48
N CYS A 269 24.23 -7.40 30.26
CA CYS A 269 24.47 -8.41 31.30
C CYS A 269 25.69 -8.07 32.18
N LYS A 270 26.44 -7.00 31.85
CA LYS A 270 27.73 -6.65 32.49
C LYS A 270 28.71 -7.83 32.56
N THR A 271 28.70 -8.68 31.53
CA THR A 271 29.45 -9.93 31.46
C THR A 271 30.94 -9.71 31.22
N ARG A 272 31.80 -10.53 31.86
CA ARG A 272 33.24 -10.52 31.62
C ARG A 272 33.54 -10.93 30.19
N VAL A 273 34.45 -10.19 29.58
CA VAL A 273 34.94 -10.44 28.22
C VAL A 273 36.36 -11.02 28.33
N PRO A 274 36.60 -12.25 27.84
CA PRO A 274 37.94 -12.82 27.80
C PRO A 274 38.93 -11.92 27.05
N GLU A 275 40.19 -11.96 27.47
CA GLU A 275 41.25 -11.17 26.86
C GLU A 275 41.37 -11.43 25.35
N GLY A 276 41.46 -10.35 24.58
CA GLY A 276 41.54 -10.37 23.12
C GLY A 276 40.25 -10.80 22.40
N LEU A 277 39.18 -11.22 23.08
CA LEU A 277 37.95 -11.68 22.40
C LEU A 277 37.31 -10.57 21.55
N MET A 278 37.22 -9.34 22.09
CA MET A 278 36.65 -8.22 21.33
C MET A 278 37.51 -7.82 20.14
N GLU A 279 38.83 -7.84 20.28
CA GLU A 279 39.73 -7.55 19.16
C GLU A 279 39.63 -8.61 18.06
N ARG A 280 39.53 -9.89 18.43
CA ARG A 280 39.29 -10.98 17.47
C ARG A 280 37.92 -10.83 16.80
N ALA A 281 36.88 -10.48 17.56
CA ALA A 281 35.54 -10.25 17.04
C ALA A 281 35.49 -9.05 16.08
N GLU A 282 36.19 -7.96 16.38
CA GLU A 282 36.31 -6.80 15.50
C GLU A 282 37.05 -7.14 14.21
N LYS A 283 38.15 -7.91 14.30
CA LYS A 283 38.89 -8.41 13.12
C LYS A 283 38.04 -9.34 12.26
N ALA A 284 37.19 -10.16 12.87
CA ALA A 284 36.30 -11.08 12.16
C ALA A 284 35.06 -10.40 11.54
N ASN A 285 34.77 -9.15 11.89
CA ASN A 285 33.59 -8.40 11.42
C ASN A 285 33.78 -7.81 10.01
N THR A 286 34.22 -8.64 9.06
CA THR A 286 34.42 -8.27 7.64
C THR A 286 33.21 -8.61 6.77
N SER A 287 32.47 -9.66 7.12
CA SER A 287 31.15 -9.99 6.56
C SER A 287 30.30 -10.74 7.60
N ASP A 288 29.00 -10.88 7.33
CA ASP A 288 28.09 -11.65 8.19
C ASP A 288 28.50 -13.13 8.27
N GLU A 289 28.94 -13.72 7.15
CA GLU A 289 29.45 -15.09 7.09
C GLU A 289 30.74 -15.24 7.87
N ALA A 290 31.69 -14.31 7.72
CA ALA A 290 32.98 -14.35 8.42
C ALA A 290 32.78 -14.22 9.94
N PHE A 291 31.87 -13.35 10.39
CA PHE A 291 31.58 -13.23 11.81
C PHE A 291 30.87 -14.48 12.36
N LYS A 292 29.94 -15.07 11.60
CA LYS A 292 29.26 -16.31 12.01
C LYS A 292 30.24 -17.48 12.10
N GLU A 293 31.20 -17.59 11.20
CA GLU A 293 32.26 -18.61 11.26
C GLU A 293 33.15 -18.41 12.49
N PHE A 294 33.56 -17.18 12.78
CA PHE A 294 34.25 -16.84 14.03
C PHE A 294 33.42 -17.23 15.26
N GLY A 295 32.13 -16.91 15.26
CA GLY A 295 31.21 -17.26 16.34
C GLY A 295 31.04 -18.77 16.53
N ILE A 296 31.10 -19.56 15.45
CA ILE A 296 31.12 -21.02 15.51
C ILE A 296 32.41 -21.50 16.18
N GLN A 297 33.57 -20.99 15.77
CA GLN A 297 34.87 -21.42 16.29
C GLN A 297 35.02 -21.13 17.79
N GLU A 298 34.71 -19.91 18.23
CA GLU A 298 34.75 -19.54 19.66
C GLU A 298 33.70 -20.32 20.46
N GLY A 299 32.51 -20.53 19.89
CA GLY A 299 31.44 -21.32 20.51
C GLY A 299 31.81 -22.79 20.70
N VAL A 300 32.46 -23.43 19.71
CA VAL A 300 32.96 -24.81 19.81
C VAL A 300 34.02 -24.91 20.90
N ALA A 301 34.99 -24.00 20.92
CA ALA A 301 36.05 -24.00 21.92
C ALA A 301 35.49 -23.88 23.34
N MET A 302 34.58 -22.92 23.57
CA MET A 302 33.95 -22.73 24.88
C MET A 302 33.10 -23.92 25.30
N CYS A 303 32.23 -24.43 24.41
CA CYS A 303 31.36 -25.57 24.71
C CYS A 303 32.15 -26.85 24.98
N LYS A 304 33.26 -27.07 24.26
CA LYS A 304 34.15 -28.21 24.52
C LYS A 304 34.79 -28.11 25.91
N ALA A 305 35.33 -26.94 26.26
CA ALA A 305 35.90 -26.71 27.59
C ALA A 305 34.88 -26.91 28.73
N LEU A 306 33.61 -26.52 28.52
CA LEU A 306 32.53 -26.73 29.49
C LEU A 306 32.20 -28.22 29.67
N LEU A 307 32.08 -28.97 28.57
CA LEU A 307 31.79 -30.41 28.63
C LEU A 307 32.96 -31.19 29.24
N ASP A 308 34.19 -30.90 28.83
CA ASP A 308 35.41 -31.50 29.39
C ASP A 308 35.56 -31.17 30.89
N GLY A 309 35.08 -29.98 31.30
CA GLY A 309 35.01 -29.56 32.70
C GLY A 309 33.85 -30.16 33.51
N GLY A 310 33.04 -31.03 32.92
CA GLY A 310 31.98 -31.78 33.62
C GLY A 310 30.60 -31.14 33.58
N ALA A 311 30.32 -30.20 32.67
CA ALA A 311 28.96 -29.71 32.47
C ALA A 311 28.03 -30.86 32.00
N PRO A 312 26.84 -31.03 32.61
CA PRO A 312 25.96 -32.15 32.27
C PRO A 312 25.31 -32.01 30.89
N GLY A 313 25.17 -30.79 30.38
CA GLY A 313 24.63 -30.49 29.04
C GLY A 313 24.87 -29.03 28.65
N LEU A 314 24.38 -28.61 27.50
CA LEU A 314 24.51 -27.24 26.97
C LEU A 314 23.13 -26.64 26.66
N HIS A 315 22.86 -25.42 27.11
CA HIS A 315 21.60 -24.73 26.84
C HIS A 315 21.84 -23.52 25.93
N PHE A 316 21.36 -23.55 24.69
CA PHE A 316 21.66 -22.50 23.71
C PHE A 316 20.56 -21.45 23.63
N TYR A 317 20.93 -20.19 23.91
CA TYR A 317 20.12 -19.02 23.61
C TYR A 317 20.16 -18.74 22.11
N THR A 318 19.19 -19.28 21.38
CA THR A 318 19.23 -19.22 19.91
C THR A 318 18.96 -17.82 19.37
N LEU A 319 18.28 -16.97 20.15
CA LEU A 319 17.73 -15.68 19.69
C LEU A 319 16.90 -15.80 18.40
N ASN A 320 16.31 -16.99 18.21
CA ASN A 320 15.68 -17.41 16.96
C ASN A 320 16.66 -17.30 15.77
N LEU A 321 17.88 -17.81 15.89
CA LEU A 321 18.87 -17.94 14.81
C LEU A 321 19.56 -19.30 14.93
N GLU A 322 19.68 -20.03 13.82
CA GLU A 322 20.12 -21.43 13.80
C GLU A 322 21.55 -21.63 13.28
N LYS A 323 22.07 -20.73 12.42
CA LYS A 323 23.33 -20.95 11.67
C LYS A 323 24.53 -21.21 12.60
N VAL A 324 24.73 -20.37 13.61
CA VAL A 324 25.85 -20.51 14.56
C VAL A 324 25.65 -21.71 15.49
N VAL A 325 24.43 -21.93 16.01
CA VAL A 325 24.12 -23.06 16.90
C VAL A 325 24.38 -24.40 16.20
N VAL A 326 23.90 -24.55 14.96
CA VAL A 326 24.11 -25.77 14.16
C VAL A 326 25.59 -25.98 13.87
N GLY A 327 26.33 -24.92 13.55
CA GLY A 327 27.78 -24.99 13.36
C GLY A 327 28.52 -25.45 14.61
N ILE A 328 28.15 -24.94 15.79
CA ILE A 328 28.74 -25.36 17.08
C ILE A 328 28.45 -26.84 17.34
N LEU A 329 27.19 -27.27 17.21
CA LEU A 329 26.82 -28.68 17.43
C LEU A 329 27.55 -29.62 16.47
N LYS A 330 27.74 -29.22 15.20
CA LYS A 330 28.55 -29.96 14.24
C LYS A 330 30.01 -30.03 14.68
N GLY A 331 30.62 -28.91 15.07
CA GLY A 331 32.01 -28.87 15.52
C GLY A 331 32.28 -29.68 16.80
N LEU A 332 31.26 -29.88 17.63
CA LEU A 332 31.31 -30.75 18.82
C LEU A 332 31.03 -32.23 18.52
N GLY A 333 30.69 -32.59 17.28
CA GLY A 333 30.28 -33.95 16.90
C GLY A 333 28.94 -34.38 17.51
N LYS A 334 28.07 -33.43 17.88
CA LYS A 334 26.75 -33.70 18.48
C LYS A 334 25.65 -33.93 17.45
N ILE A 335 25.89 -33.54 16.20
CA ILE A 335 25.00 -33.78 15.06
C ILE A 335 25.83 -34.27 13.86
N SER A 336 25.21 -35.06 12.98
CA SER A 336 25.83 -35.55 11.75
C SER A 336 25.98 -34.46 10.68
N ASP A 337 26.90 -34.67 9.73
CA ASP A 337 27.02 -33.80 8.55
C ASP A 337 25.72 -33.72 7.74
N ALA A 338 24.97 -34.82 7.66
CA ALA A 338 23.66 -34.85 7.00
C ALA A 338 22.63 -33.96 7.73
N GLN A 339 22.60 -34.02 9.07
CA GLN A 339 21.74 -33.13 9.87
C GLN A 339 22.16 -31.67 9.70
N ALA A 340 23.45 -31.35 9.67
CA ALA A 340 23.93 -29.99 9.46
C ALA A 340 23.64 -29.45 8.04
N ALA A 341 23.79 -30.29 7.01
CA ALA A 341 23.54 -29.92 5.61
C ALA A 341 22.07 -29.53 5.35
N ALA A 342 21.11 -30.09 6.11
CA ALA A 342 19.69 -29.71 6.04
C ALA A 342 19.42 -28.24 6.41
N PHE A 343 20.43 -27.53 6.94
CA PHE A 343 20.36 -26.12 7.31
C PHE A 343 21.12 -25.19 6.35
N GLN A 344 21.76 -25.72 5.30
CA GLN A 344 22.55 -24.95 4.33
C GLN A 344 21.79 -24.51 3.07
N ALA A 345 20.52 -24.89 2.90
CA ALA A 345 19.68 -24.42 1.80
C ALA A 345 18.71 -23.32 2.26
N VAL A 346 18.67 -22.22 1.50
CA VAL A 346 17.77 -21.05 1.58
C VAL A 346 18.26 -19.90 2.48
N GLU A 347 18.93 -18.92 1.87
CA GLU A 347 19.43 -17.69 2.50
C GLU A 347 18.52 -16.48 2.23
N ALA A 348 17.20 -16.66 2.35
CA ALA A 348 16.21 -15.59 2.16
C ALA A 348 15.52 -15.10 3.45
N ASP A 349 15.58 -15.86 4.55
CA ASP A 349 14.68 -15.64 5.70
C ASP A 349 15.25 -14.78 6.84
N ALA A 350 16.46 -14.22 6.71
CA ALA A 350 17.10 -13.50 7.81
C ALA A 350 16.66 -12.02 7.97
N LYS A 351 16.00 -11.42 6.98
CA LYS A 351 15.71 -9.96 7.00
C LYS A 351 14.52 -9.53 7.88
N PHE A 352 13.69 -10.46 8.37
CA PHE A 352 12.45 -10.11 9.10
C PHE A 352 12.35 -10.66 10.54
N MET A 353 13.44 -11.17 11.10
CA MET A 353 13.41 -11.74 12.45
C MET A 353 13.87 -10.73 13.50
N VAL A 354 12.91 -9.96 14.03
CA VAL A 354 13.11 -9.14 15.23
C VAL A 354 13.10 -10.06 16.45
N SER A 355 14.26 -10.34 17.05
CA SER A 355 14.34 -11.01 18.35
C SER A 355 13.63 -10.14 19.41
N ALA A 356 12.97 -10.76 20.39
CA ALA A 356 12.19 -10.06 21.41
C ALA A 356 13.00 -9.03 22.23
N GLN A 357 14.33 -9.11 22.20
CA GLN A 357 15.27 -8.16 22.83
C GLN A 357 15.71 -6.99 21.93
N GLY A 358 15.19 -6.88 20.70
CA GLY A 358 15.40 -5.72 19.84
C GLY A 358 16.80 -5.60 19.26
N ILE A 359 17.40 -6.70 18.81
CA ILE A 359 18.58 -6.63 17.94
C ILE A 359 18.07 -6.33 16.51
N THR A 360 17.90 -5.04 16.22
CA THR A 360 17.86 -4.52 14.86
C THR A 360 19.07 -3.61 14.67
N THR A 361 19.90 -3.93 13.69
CA THR A 361 20.81 -2.96 13.07
C THR A 361 19.95 -1.85 12.45
N GLY A 362 19.80 -0.75 13.17
CA GLY A 362 19.01 0.39 12.71
C GLY A 362 18.30 1.07 13.87
N THR A 363 18.78 2.26 14.20
CA THR A 363 18.10 3.27 15.00
C THR A 363 16.61 3.37 14.66
N LYS A 364 15.70 3.30 15.65
CA LYS A 364 14.55 4.25 15.78
C LYS A 364 13.61 4.03 16.98
N ALA A 365 13.39 5.15 17.67
CA ALA A 365 12.15 5.74 18.19
C ALA A 365 11.14 4.88 18.99
N ALA A 366 10.75 5.40 20.16
CA ALA A 366 9.70 4.88 21.04
C ALA A 366 8.37 4.60 20.30
N SER A 367 7.76 3.42 20.50
CA SER A 367 6.57 2.99 19.76
C SER A 367 5.28 3.50 20.42
N ARG A 368 4.58 4.39 19.71
CA ARG A 368 3.16 4.75 19.92
C ARG A 368 2.26 3.49 19.87
N PRO A 369 1.10 3.46 20.56
CA PRO A 369 0.14 2.37 20.42
C PRO A 369 -0.29 2.18 18.95
N ALA A 370 -0.36 0.92 18.51
CA ALA A 370 -0.83 0.58 17.17
C ALA A 370 -2.33 0.86 17.09
N LEU A 371 -2.69 1.97 16.43
CA LEU A 371 -4.08 2.30 16.17
C LEU A 371 -4.66 1.29 15.16
N PRO A 372 -5.88 0.76 15.35
CA PRO A 372 -6.52 -0.20 14.44
C PRO A 372 -6.60 0.23 12.96
N GLY A 373 -6.46 1.54 12.71
CA GLY A 373 -6.49 2.17 11.38
C GLY A 373 -5.22 2.02 10.55
N ASN A 374 -4.16 1.39 11.04
CA ASN A 374 -2.91 1.18 10.28
C ASN A 374 -2.91 -0.10 9.41
N ARG A 375 -4.10 -0.63 9.06
CA ARG A 375 -4.25 -1.80 8.20
C ARG A 375 -4.67 -1.40 6.78
N PRO A 376 -4.26 -2.13 5.73
CA PRO A 376 -4.75 -1.91 4.37
C PRO A 376 -6.29 -2.01 4.28
N LEU A 377 -6.91 -1.29 3.33
CA LEU A 377 -8.38 -1.33 3.13
C LEU A 377 -8.91 -2.76 2.95
N SER A 378 -8.17 -3.62 2.24
CA SER A 378 -8.52 -5.03 2.02
C SER A 378 -8.66 -5.85 3.30
N GLU A 379 -8.00 -5.45 4.39
CA GLU A 379 -8.08 -6.11 5.69
C GLU A 379 -9.01 -5.37 6.66
N ALA A 380 -9.03 -4.05 6.60
CA ALA A 380 -9.85 -3.21 7.46
C ALA A 380 -11.33 -3.28 7.08
N ASP A 381 -11.63 -3.28 5.78
CA ASP A 381 -12.98 -3.34 5.20
C ASP A 381 -12.96 -4.02 3.79
N PRO A 382 -12.94 -5.37 3.75
CA PRO A 382 -12.99 -6.13 2.51
C PRO A 382 -14.20 -5.80 1.61
N VAL A 383 -15.34 -5.38 2.18
CA VAL A 383 -16.55 -5.05 1.42
C VAL A 383 -16.34 -3.77 0.62
N MET A 384 -15.81 -2.73 1.28
CA MET A 384 -15.46 -1.49 0.59
C MET A 384 -14.33 -1.69 -0.41
N HIS A 385 -13.35 -2.56 -0.10
CA HIS A 385 -12.32 -2.94 -1.07
C HIS A 385 -12.91 -3.53 -2.35
N ASP A 386 -13.85 -4.48 -2.24
CA ASP A 386 -14.50 -5.10 -3.40
C ASP A 386 -15.30 -4.08 -4.24
N LEU A 387 -16.05 -3.17 -3.60
CA LEU A 387 -16.76 -2.09 -4.30
C LEU A 387 -15.81 -1.17 -5.08
N VAL A 388 -14.63 -0.86 -4.52
CA VAL A 388 -13.59 -0.09 -5.24
C VAL A 388 -13.08 -0.86 -6.46
N GLN A 389 -12.87 -2.18 -6.35
CA GLN A 389 -12.47 -3.01 -7.50
C GLN A 389 -13.56 -3.09 -8.57
N GLN A 390 -14.83 -3.19 -8.18
CA GLN A 390 -15.96 -3.21 -9.12
C GLN A 390 -16.05 -1.89 -9.91
N GLU A 391 -15.90 -0.74 -9.26
CA GLU A 391 -15.91 0.56 -9.96
C GLU A 391 -14.68 0.74 -10.87
N LYS A 392 -13.49 0.31 -10.42
CA LYS A 392 -12.29 0.27 -11.27
C LYS A 392 -12.56 -0.56 -12.53
N ALA A 393 -13.13 -1.76 -12.38
CA ALA A 393 -13.48 -2.63 -13.51
C ALA A 393 -14.52 -1.99 -14.45
N ARG A 394 -15.52 -1.27 -13.91
CA ARG A 394 -16.49 -0.51 -14.71
C ARG A 394 -15.79 0.55 -15.56
N GLN A 395 -14.97 1.40 -14.95
CA GLN A 395 -14.25 2.48 -15.65
C GLN A 395 -13.33 1.94 -16.74
N THR A 396 -12.62 0.85 -16.45
CA THR A 396 -11.74 0.14 -17.38
C THR A 396 -12.47 -0.31 -18.65
N ARG A 397 -13.65 -0.91 -18.53
CA ARG A 397 -14.39 -1.50 -19.68
C ARG A 397 -15.32 -0.53 -20.40
N CYS A 398 -15.59 0.64 -19.83
CA CYS A 398 -16.59 1.57 -20.32
C CYS A 398 -16.01 2.58 -21.32
N ILE A 399 -16.80 2.96 -22.32
CA ILE A 399 -16.58 4.19 -23.10
C ILE A 399 -17.20 5.34 -22.31
N GLU A 400 -16.38 6.13 -21.63
CA GLU A 400 -16.81 7.21 -20.73
C GLU A 400 -16.96 8.54 -21.49
N LEU A 401 -18.21 8.94 -21.76
CA LEU A 401 -18.55 10.14 -22.52
C LEU A 401 -19.32 11.18 -21.70
N ILE A 402 -19.39 11.05 -20.37
CA ILE A 402 -19.92 12.12 -19.53
C ILE A 402 -18.96 13.32 -19.59
N ALA A 403 -19.42 14.44 -20.13
CA ALA A 403 -18.59 15.62 -20.41
C ALA A 403 -17.96 16.31 -19.18
N SER A 404 -18.39 15.94 -17.98
CA SER A 404 -17.86 16.43 -16.70
C SER A 404 -16.94 15.44 -15.99
N GLU A 405 -16.74 14.24 -16.54
CA GLU A 405 -15.87 13.23 -15.96
C GLU A 405 -14.50 13.20 -16.64
N ASN A 406 -13.52 12.71 -15.88
CA ASN A 406 -12.15 12.50 -16.31
C ASN A 406 -11.43 11.54 -15.36
N PHE A 407 -10.26 11.05 -15.77
CA PHE A 407 -9.40 10.22 -14.92
C PHE A 407 -8.27 11.05 -14.35
N THR A 408 -8.23 11.20 -13.03
CA THR A 408 -7.17 11.97 -12.36
C THR A 408 -5.86 11.18 -12.29
N SER A 409 -4.74 11.88 -12.11
CA SER A 409 -3.43 11.26 -12.07
C SER A 409 -3.18 10.53 -10.74
N ARG A 410 -2.26 9.57 -10.77
CA ARG A 410 -1.81 8.87 -9.56
C ARG A 410 -1.22 9.83 -8.52
N ALA A 411 -0.49 10.86 -8.94
CA ALA A 411 0.06 11.88 -8.05
C ALA A 411 -1.04 12.60 -7.26
N VAL A 412 -2.16 12.94 -7.91
CA VAL A 412 -3.33 13.53 -7.23
C VAL A 412 -3.91 12.56 -6.21
N MET A 413 -4.10 11.29 -6.58
CA MET A 413 -4.65 10.26 -5.67
C MET A 413 -3.75 10.02 -4.46
N GLU A 414 -2.43 10.02 -4.64
CA GLU A 414 -1.46 9.90 -3.54
C GLU A 414 -1.55 11.08 -2.56
N CYS A 415 -1.75 12.31 -3.04
CA CYS A 415 -2.02 13.46 -2.16
C CYS A 415 -3.33 13.31 -1.38
N LEU A 416 -4.39 12.81 -2.03
CA LEU A 416 -5.71 12.63 -1.40
C LEU A 416 -5.67 11.62 -0.24
N GLY A 417 -4.87 10.56 -0.35
CA GLY A 417 -4.66 9.55 0.70
C GLY A 417 -3.52 9.87 1.68
N SER A 418 -2.98 11.09 1.68
CA SER A 418 -1.79 11.45 2.45
C SER A 418 -2.10 11.98 3.86
N ALA A 419 -1.05 12.18 4.67
CA ALA A 419 -1.14 12.76 6.00
C ALA A 419 -1.69 14.21 6.02
N LEU A 420 -1.79 14.89 4.86
CA LEU A 420 -2.39 16.23 4.76
C LEU A 420 -3.83 16.24 5.27
N THR A 421 -4.56 15.12 5.18
CA THR A 421 -5.94 15.03 5.67
C THR A 421 -6.08 15.22 7.18
N ASN A 422 -5.00 14.99 7.94
CA ASN A 422 -5.06 15.02 9.40
C ASN A 422 -4.94 16.43 9.99
N LYS A 423 -4.45 17.41 9.21
CA LYS A 423 -4.17 18.74 9.74
C LYS A 423 -5.38 19.65 9.59
N TYR A 424 -5.86 20.16 10.72
CA TYR A 424 -6.86 21.22 10.80
C TYR A 424 -6.16 22.59 10.74
N SER A 425 -6.59 23.47 9.82
CA SER A 425 -5.86 24.70 9.46
C SER A 425 -6.76 25.89 9.12
N GLU A 426 -7.78 26.15 9.94
CA GLU A 426 -8.68 27.31 9.78
C GLU A 426 -7.90 28.63 9.70
N GLY A 427 -8.37 29.53 8.83
CA GLY A 427 -7.71 30.78 8.46
C GLY A 427 -6.95 30.71 7.13
N GLN A 428 -6.15 31.73 6.86
CA GLN A 428 -5.30 31.85 5.66
C GLN A 428 -3.82 31.60 6.02
N PRO A 429 -2.95 31.27 5.05
CA PRO A 429 -1.51 31.17 5.29
C PRO A 429 -0.95 32.40 6.02
N GLY A 430 -0.15 32.19 7.07
CA GLY A 430 0.37 33.26 7.93
C GLY A 430 -0.62 33.83 8.96
N ASN A 431 -1.91 33.55 8.84
CA ASN A 431 -2.95 33.99 9.79
C ASN A 431 -3.91 32.84 10.11
N ARG A 432 -3.38 31.81 10.80
CA ARG A 432 -4.11 30.59 11.18
C ARG A 432 -4.60 30.69 12.62
N TYR A 433 -5.76 30.08 12.89
CA TYR A 433 -6.32 29.98 14.25
C TYR A 433 -5.59 28.94 15.12
N TYR A 434 -4.94 27.96 14.50
CA TYR A 434 -4.22 26.89 15.19
C TYR A 434 -2.73 26.86 14.81
N GLY A 435 -1.89 26.42 15.74
CA GLY A 435 -0.47 26.15 15.49
C GLY A 435 -0.20 24.92 14.61
N GLY A 436 1.06 24.73 14.23
CA GLY A 436 1.55 23.54 13.50
C GLY A 436 1.26 23.53 12.00
N ASN A 437 1.01 24.69 11.38
CA ASN A 437 0.63 24.81 9.97
C ASN A 437 1.80 25.19 9.03
N GLU A 438 3.06 25.12 9.48
CA GLU A 438 4.23 25.53 8.68
C GLU A 438 4.28 24.87 7.29
N VAL A 439 4.01 23.56 7.23
CA VAL A 439 3.99 22.82 5.95
C VAL A 439 2.68 23.07 5.19
N ILE A 440 1.55 23.21 5.90
CA ILE A 440 0.26 23.48 5.27
C ILE A 440 0.25 24.82 4.55
N ASP A 441 0.85 25.85 5.14
CA ASP A 441 0.99 27.17 4.52
C ASP A 441 1.84 27.11 3.26
N LYS A 442 2.92 26.31 3.26
CA LYS A 442 3.73 26.05 2.05
C LYS A 442 2.92 25.32 0.97
N VAL A 443 2.12 24.32 1.35
CA VAL A 443 1.25 23.58 0.41
C VAL A 443 0.18 24.49 -0.20
N GLU A 444 -0.48 25.31 0.62
CA GLU A 444 -1.53 26.20 0.15
C GLU A 444 -0.97 27.35 -0.70
N ASN A 445 0.14 27.98 -0.30
CA ASN A 445 0.80 29.00 -1.12
C ASN A 445 1.32 28.43 -2.43
N LEU A 446 1.96 27.25 -2.42
CA LEU A 446 2.38 26.57 -3.65
C LEU A 446 1.17 26.31 -4.58
N CYS A 447 0.02 25.93 -4.01
CA CYS A 447 -1.20 25.75 -4.78
C CYS A 447 -1.68 27.06 -5.41
N LYS A 448 -1.66 28.17 -4.66
CA LYS A 448 -2.04 29.50 -5.14
C LYS A 448 -1.10 29.97 -6.26
N ASP A 449 0.20 29.86 -6.06
CA ASP A 449 1.23 30.24 -7.04
C ASP A 449 1.07 29.44 -8.34
N ARG A 450 0.90 28.13 -8.23
CA ARG A 450 0.67 27.26 -9.40
C ARG A 450 -0.66 27.55 -10.08
N ALA A 451 -1.70 27.93 -9.34
CA ALA A 451 -2.98 28.29 -9.93
C ALA A 451 -2.83 29.57 -10.76
N LEU A 452 -2.24 30.64 -10.20
CA LEU A 452 -1.99 31.87 -10.95
C LEU A 452 -1.11 31.62 -12.18
N LYS A 453 -0.03 30.84 -12.02
CA LYS A 453 0.86 30.47 -13.13
C LYS A 453 0.16 29.69 -14.23
N ALA A 454 -0.60 28.64 -13.89
CA ALA A 454 -1.28 27.79 -14.86
C ALA A 454 -2.32 28.56 -15.70
N PHE A 455 -2.86 29.66 -15.19
CA PHE A 455 -3.76 30.55 -15.93
C PHE A 455 -3.06 31.81 -16.48
N SER A 456 -1.73 31.88 -16.42
CA SER A 456 -0.91 33.00 -16.89
C SER A 456 -1.31 34.36 -16.29
N LEU A 457 -1.54 34.39 -14.97
CA LEU A 457 -2.01 35.58 -14.25
C LEU A 457 -0.88 36.24 -13.46
N ASP A 458 -0.83 37.57 -13.51
CA ASP A 458 0.00 38.40 -12.63
C ASP A 458 -0.60 38.45 -11.22
N GLU A 459 0.18 38.03 -10.22
CA GLU A 459 -0.20 38.03 -8.80
C GLU A 459 -0.57 39.42 -8.25
N LYS A 460 -0.10 40.50 -8.89
CA LYS A 460 -0.45 41.88 -8.53
C LYS A 460 -1.83 42.27 -9.03
N ALA A 461 -2.30 41.65 -10.12
CA ALA A 461 -3.60 41.92 -10.71
C ALA A 461 -4.66 40.92 -10.25
N TRP A 462 -4.26 39.71 -9.88
CA TRP A 462 -5.16 38.61 -9.54
C TRP A 462 -4.73 37.88 -8.28
N GLY A 463 -5.72 37.59 -7.42
CA GLY A 463 -5.59 36.65 -6.32
C GLY A 463 -6.40 35.39 -6.55
N VAL A 464 -6.16 34.36 -5.74
CA VAL A 464 -6.91 33.10 -5.78
C VAL A 464 -7.12 32.52 -4.39
N ASN A 465 -8.35 32.07 -4.13
CA ASN A 465 -8.70 31.22 -3.00
C ASN A 465 -8.90 29.78 -3.48
N VAL A 466 -8.16 28.85 -2.88
CA VAL A 466 -8.10 27.42 -3.26
C VAL A 466 -8.79 26.49 -2.24
N GLN A 467 -9.48 27.07 -1.26
CA GLN A 467 -10.14 26.33 -0.18
C GLN A 467 -11.59 25.88 -0.44
N PRO A 468 -12.36 26.38 -1.44
CA PRO A 468 -13.72 25.90 -1.66
C PRO A 468 -13.78 24.39 -1.89
N TYR A 469 -14.65 23.69 -1.14
CA TYR A 469 -14.74 22.23 -1.20
C TYR A 469 -15.19 21.68 -2.56
N SER A 470 -15.88 22.50 -3.36
CA SER A 470 -16.28 22.17 -4.73
C SER A 470 -16.71 23.42 -5.50
N GLY A 471 -17.16 23.26 -6.74
CA GLY A 471 -17.62 24.39 -7.57
C GLY A 471 -18.91 25.04 -7.06
N SER A 472 -19.87 24.27 -6.55
CA SER A 472 -21.12 24.85 -6.03
C SER A 472 -20.91 25.74 -4.80
N PRO A 473 -20.14 25.30 -3.78
CA PRO A 473 -19.74 26.18 -2.68
C PRO A 473 -18.88 27.37 -3.15
N ALA A 474 -18.03 27.21 -4.16
CA ALA A 474 -17.24 28.32 -4.71
C ALA A 474 -18.13 29.45 -5.25
N ASN A 475 -19.12 29.13 -6.09
CA ASN A 475 -20.05 30.15 -6.60
C ASN A 475 -20.86 30.79 -5.47
N PHE A 476 -21.33 29.99 -4.51
CA PHE A 476 -22.13 30.50 -3.40
C PHE A 476 -21.32 31.42 -2.45
N ALA A 477 -20.03 31.13 -2.26
CA ALA A 477 -19.12 32.00 -1.53
C ALA A 477 -18.91 33.34 -2.23
N VAL A 478 -18.82 33.36 -3.57
CA VAL A 478 -18.74 34.62 -4.33
C VAL A 478 -20.01 35.45 -4.16
N TYR A 479 -21.21 34.83 -4.25
CA TYR A 479 -22.45 35.57 -4.02
C TYR A 479 -22.51 36.12 -2.60
N THR A 480 -22.16 35.32 -1.60
CA THR A 480 -22.18 35.72 -0.19
C THR A 480 -21.17 36.84 0.10
N ALA A 481 -20.01 36.81 -0.56
CA ALA A 481 -18.96 37.82 -0.41
C ALA A 481 -19.35 39.17 -0.99
N LEU A 482 -19.99 39.16 -2.16
CA LEU A 482 -20.11 40.35 -3.00
C LEU A 482 -21.53 40.92 -3.07
N LEU A 483 -22.53 40.14 -2.66
CA LEU A 483 -23.94 40.50 -2.79
C LEU A 483 -24.66 40.40 -1.44
N PRO A 484 -25.44 41.41 -1.03
CA PRO A 484 -26.38 41.23 0.07
C PRO A 484 -27.47 40.20 -0.33
N PRO A 485 -28.08 39.48 0.63
CA PRO A 485 -29.20 38.60 0.37
C PRO A 485 -30.31 39.29 -0.44
N HIS A 486 -31.00 38.53 -1.30
CA HIS A 486 -31.99 39.01 -2.27
C HIS A 486 -31.47 39.91 -3.39
N SER A 487 -30.15 40.12 -3.49
CA SER A 487 -29.56 40.75 -4.68
C SER A 487 -29.91 39.99 -5.95
N ARG A 488 -30.00 40.73 -7.05
CA ARG A 488 -30.41 40.19 -8.35
C ARG A 488 -29.24 39.57 -9.08
N VAL A 489 -29.40 38.34 -9.57
CA VAL A 489 -28.38 37.62 -10.34
C VAL A 489 -28.94 37.11 -11.66
N MET A 490 -28.13 37.15 -12.73
CA MET A 490 -28.49 36.56 -14.02
C MET A 490 -27.50 35.48 -14.42
N GLY A 491 -28.01 34.33 -14.87
CA GLY A 491 -27.23 33.18 -15.31
C GLY A 491 -27.90 32.46 -16.46
N LEU A 492 -27.18 31.58 -17.17
CA LEU A 492 -27.77 30.83 -18.27
C LEU A 492 -28.86 29.88 -17.76
N ASP A 493 -29.98 29.84 -18.44
CA ASP A 493 -31.10 28.93 -18.13
C ASP A 493 -30.66 27.46 -18.19
N LEU A 494 -31.17 26.62 -17.28
CA LEU A 494 -30.74 25.23 -17.17
C LEU A 494 -31.03 24.42 -18.47
N PRO A 495 -32.21 24.50 -19.11
CA PRO A 495 -32.44 23.89 -20.42
C PRO A 495 -31.66 24.53 -21.57
N SER A 496 -31.14 25.74 -21.39
CA SER A 496 -30.25 26.40 -22.35
C SER A 496 -28.78 26.04 -22.12
N GLY A 497 -28.48 25.13 -21.19
CA GLY A 497 -27.14 24.63 -20.91
C GLY A 497 -26.45 25.24 -19.68
N GLY A 498 -27.17 26.01 -18.87
CA GLY A 498 -26.68 26.58 -17.62
C GLY A 498 -26.43 25.53 -16.52
N HIS A 499 -26.07 26.00 -15.32
CA HIS A 499 -25.87 25.16 -14.16
C HIS A 499 -26.80 25.57 -13.01
N LEU A 500 -27.17 24.61 -12.15
CA LEU A 500 -28.07 24.85 -11.01
C LEU A 500 -27.63 26.02 -10.11
N THR A 501 -26.31 26.19 -9.93
CA THR A 501 -25.73 27.23 -9.05
C THR A 501 -25.83 28.63 -9.64
N HIS A 502 -26.22 28.78 -10.91
CA HIS A 502 -26.41 30.08 -11.56
C HIS A 502 -27.81 30.66 -11.26
N GLY A 503 -28.67 29.88 -10.58
CA GLY A 503 -30.05 30.22 -10.29
C GLY A 503 -31.00 29.32 -11.06
N TYR A 504 -31.80 28.52 -10.34
CA TYR A 504 -32.82 27.68 -10.94
C TYR A 504 -34.08 27.62 -10.08
N TYR A 505 -35.20 27.91 -10.71
CA TYR A 505 -36.53 27.83 -10.15
C TYR A 505 -37.52 27.45 -11.24
N THR A 506 -38.65 26.90 -10.80
CA THR A 506 -39.82 26.66 -11.63
C THR A 506 -40.90 27.66 -11.25
N ALA A 507 -42.00 27.71 -12.01
CA ALA A 507 -43.15 28.56 -11.69
C ALA A 507 -43.72 28.33 -10.28
N ARG A 508 -43.45 27.18 -9.64
CA ARG A 508 -44.01 26.82 -8.32
C ARG A 508 -42.97 26.76 -7.21
N LYS A 509 -41.68 26.68 -7.53
CA LYS A 509 -40.65 26.33 -6.53
C LYS A 509 -39.26 26.84 -6.94
N LYS A 510 -38.60 27.54 -6.02
CA LYS A 510 -37.16 27.82 -6.04
C LYS A 510 -36.40 26.53 -5.72
N ILE A 511 -35.52 26.07 -6.62
CA ILE A 511 -34.84 24.77 -6.51
C ILE A 511 -33.42 24.94 -6.00
N SER A 512 -32.64 25.84 -6.60
CA SER A 512 -31.25 26.05 -6.17
C SER A 512 -31.17 27.02 -4.99
N ALA A 513 -30.17 26.82 -4.13
CA ALA A 513 -29.88 27.72 -3.03
C ALA A 513 -29.66 29.17 -3.53
N THR A 514 -29.04 29.33 -4.70
CA THR A 514 -28.88 30.64 -5.35
C THR A 514 -30.23 31.35 -5.51
N SER A 515 -31.26 30.68 -6.05
CA SER A 515 -32.59 31.30 -6.21
C SER A 515 -33.35 31.48 -4.89
N ILE A 516 -32.99 30.73 -3.84
CA ILE A 516 -33.59 30.85 -2.51
C ILE A 516 -33.08 32.11 -1.80
N TYR A 517 -31.76 32.30 -1.79
CA TYR A 517 -31.11 33.41 -1.06
C TYR A 517 -30.89 34.66 -1.91
N PHE A 518 -30.93 34.55 -3.24
CA PHE A 518 -30.78 35.64 -4.19
C PHE A 518 -31.92 35.61 -5.22
N GLU A 519 -32.22 36.75 -5.84
CA GLU A 519 -33.26 36.82 -6.86
C GLU A 519 -32.66 36.55 -8.24
N SER A 520 -32.81 35.33 -8.73
CA SER A 520 -32.25 34.93 -10.03
C SER A 520 -33.23 35.15 -11.18
N LEU A 521 -32.75 35.62 -12.34
CA LEU A 521 -33.49 35.62 -13.61
C LEU A 521 -32.59 35.05 -14.72
N PRO A 522 -33.02 34.00 -15.45
CA PRO A 522 -32.15 33.39 -16.44
C PRO A 522 -32.10 34.19 -17.75
N TYR A 523 -30.96 34.16 -18.43
CA TYR A 523 -30.87 34.44 -19.87
C TYR A 523 -30.81 33.12 -20.65
N ARG A 524 -31.07 33.17 -21.97
CA ARG A 524 -31.26 31.96 -22.79
C ARG A 524 -30.38 31.96 -24.04
N VAL A 525 -30.35 30.80 -24.68
CA VAL A 525 -29.89 30.70 -26.07
C VAL A 525 -31.02 31.07 -27.04
N HIS A 526 -30.66 31.58 -28.20
CA HIS A 526 -31.56 31.82 -29.31
C HIS A 526 -32.17 30.50 -29.79
N PRO A 527 -33.50 30.42 -29.95
CA PRO A 527 -34.21 29.16 -30.17
C PRO A 527 -33.79 28.42 -31.45
N GLU A 528 -33.36 29.16 -32.48
CA GLU A 528 -33.01 28.58 -33.78
C GLU A 528 -31.52 28.24 -33.90
N THR A 529 -30.62 29.06 -33.33
CA THR A 529 -29.17 28.93 -33.53
C THR A 529 -28.49 28.16 -32.40
N GLY A 530 -29.15 28.08 -31.23
CA GLY A 530 -28.58 27.47 -30.03
C GLY A 530 -27.41 28.26 -29.43
N LEU A 531 -27.17 29.50 -29.89
CA LEU A 531 -26.15 30.42 -29.36
C LEU A 531 -26.76 31.32 -28.29
N ILE A 532 -25.96 31.82 -27.34
CA ILE A 532 -26.44 32.80 -26.34
C ILE A 532 -27.06 34.02 -27.05
N ASP A 533 -28.28 34.38 -26.67
CA ASP A 533 -28.99 35.54 -27.21
C ASP A 533 -28.59 36.79 -26.44
N PHE A 534 -27.55 37.48 -26.94
CA PHE A 534 -26.99 38.66 -26.29
C PHE A 534 -27.92 39.87 -26.35
N ASP A 535 -28.77 39.98 -27.38
CA ASP A 535 -29.71 41.09 -27.51
C ASP A 535 -30.82 40.97 -26.46
N GLU A 536 -31.39 39.78 -26.30
CA GLU A 536 -32.40 39.53 -25.26
C GLU A 536 -31.79 39.56 -23.85
N LEU A 537 -30.55 39.06 -23.67
CA LEU A 537 -29.80 39.22 -22.43
C LEU A 537 -29.65 40.70 -22.05
N ARG A 538 -29.19 41.54 -22.99
CA ARG A 538 -28.99 42.98 -22.76
C ARG A 538 -30.28 43.68 -22.39
N LYS A 539 -31.34 43.46 -23.18
CA LYS A 539 -32.68 44.00 -22.94
C LYS A 539 -33.22 43.59 -21.57
N THR A 540 -33.08 42.32 -21.21
CA THR A 540 -33.54 41.81 -19.91
C THR A 540 -32.71 42.37 -18.76
N ALA A 541 -31.40 42.49 -18.91
CA ALA A 541 -30.52 43.05 -17.89
C ALA A 541 -30.84 44.53 -17.60
N LEU A 542 -31.19 45.33 -18.62
CA LEU A 542 -31.60 46.73 -18.45
C LEU A 542 -32.88 46.88 -17.60
N VAL A 543 -33.79 45.92 -17.68
CA VAL A 543 -35.05 45.90 -16.91
C VAL A 543 -34.83 45.29 -15.53
N PHE A 544 -34.18 44.13 -15.48
CA PHE A 544 -33.98 43.38 -14.24
C PHE A 544 -32.92 43.99 -13.32
N ARG A 545 -31.96 44.75 -13.85
CA ARG A 545 -30.88 45.39 -13.10
C ARG A 545 -30.15 44.39 -12.18
N PRO A 546 -29.48 43.38 -12.76
CA PRO A 546 -28.71 42.43 -11.97
C PRO A 546 -27.56 43.13 -11.26
N ALA A 547 -27.30 42.75 -10.01
CA ALA A 547 -26.07 43.10 -9.32
C ALA A 547 -24.89 42.25 -9.81
N MET A 548 -25.18 41.05 -10.34
CA MET A 548 -24.18 40.16 -10.93
C MET A 548 -24.71 39.44 -12.17
N ILE A 549 -23.88 39.35 -13.21
CA ILE A 549 -24.12 38.53 -14.39
C ILE A 549 -23.08 37.40 -14.39
N LEU A 550 -23.55 36.17 -14.56
CA LEU A 550 -22.71 34.99 -14.68
C LEU A 550 -22.54 34.58 -16.13
N CYS A 551 -21.31 34.37 -16.57
CA CYS A 551 -20.97 33.85 -17.89
C CYS A 551 -20.28 32.48 -17.77
N GLY A 552 -21.08 31.43 -17.70
CA GLY A 552 -20.61 30.04 -17.58
C GLY A 552 -21.70 29.04 -17.95
N ALA A 553 -21.30 27.83 -18.32
CA ALA A 553 -22.23 26.81 -18.79
C ALA A 553 -21.77 25.38 -18.48
N SER A 554 -22.73 24.47 -18.33
CA SER A 554 -22.49 23.03 -18.20
C SER A 554 -22.71 22.27 -19.51
N ALA A 555 -23.59 22.75 -20.38
CA ALA A 555 -23.94 22.09 -21.64
C ALA A 555 -24.06 23.10 -22.79
N TYR A 556 -23.02 23.91 -22.98
CA TYR A 556 -22.91 24.84 -24.10
C TYR A 556 -21.67 24.47 -24.94
N PRO A 557 -21.83 23.97 -26.17
CA PRO A 557 -20.73 23.44 -26.98
C PRO A 557 -19.92 24.53 -27.72
N ARG A 558 -20.22 25.81 -27.55
CA ARG A 558 -19.60 26.92 -28.28
C ARG A 558 -18.67 27.75 -27.40
N VAL A 559 -17.83 28.56 -28.04
CA VAL A 559 -17.02 29.57 -27.35
C VAL A 559 -17.92 30.56 -26.60
N ILE A 560 -17.54 30.92 -25.38
CA ILE A 560 -18.19 31.98 -24.61
C ILE A 560 -17.55 33.33 -24.97
N ASP A 561 -18.36 34.27 -25.42
CA ASP A 561 -17.95 35.64 -25.75
C ASP A 561 -17.97 36.52 -24.49
N PHE A 562 -16.86 36.50 -23.74
CA PHE A 562 -16.72 37.24 -22.48
C PHE A 562 -16.73 38.77 -22.66
N ALA A 563 -16.33 39.26 -23.84
CA ALA A 563 -16.32 40.69 -24.13
C ALA A 563 -17.74 41.26 -24.20
N LYS A 564 -18.66 40.57 -24.90
CA LYS A 564 -20.07 40.99 -24.93
C LYS A 564 -20.73 40.97 -23.54
N PHE A 565 -20.38 39.98 -22.72
CA PHE A 565 -20.84 39.97 -21.33
C PHE A 565 -20.31 41.17 -20.53
N ARG A 566 -19.06 41.58 -20.74
CA ARG A 566 -18.47 42.76 -20.10
C ARG A 566 -19.20 44.04 -20.48
N GLU A 567 -19.46 44.24 -21.77
CA GLU A 567 -20.21 45.40 -22.27
C GLU A 567 -21.58 45.54 -21.57
N ILE A 568 -22.34 44.44 -21.49
CA ILE A 568 -23.66 44.43 -20.83
C ILE A 568 -23.53 44.64 -19.32
N ALA A 569 -22.53 44.00 -18.68
CA ALA A 569 -22.31 44.15 -17.24
C ALA A 569 -21.93 45.59 -16.89
N ASP A 570 -21.11 46.27 -17.68
CA ASP A 570 -20.78 47.68 -17.48
C ASP A 570 -21.99 48.59 -17.67
N GLU A 571 -22.80 48.35 -18.70
CA GLU A 571 -24.00 49.14 -18.98
C GLU A 571 -25.01 49.14 -17.83
N VAL A 572 -25.16 48.00 -17.14
CA VAL A 572 -26.08 47.87 -16.00
C VAL A 572 -25.41 48.02 -14.63
N GLY A 573 -24.09 48.22 -14.59
CA GLY A 573 -23.31 48.35 -13.36
C GLY A 573 -23.11 47.04 -12.58
N ALA A 574 -23.24 45.88 -13.22
CA ALA A 574 -23.10 44.57 -12.60
C ALA A 574 -21.64 44.15 -12.38
N ILE A 575 -21.44 43.24 -11.43
CA ILE A 575 -20.24 42.42 -11.32
C ILE A 575 -20.31 41.31 -12.38
N LEU A 576 -19.24 41.09 -13.12
CA LEU A 576 -19.15 39.99 -14.07
C LEU A 576 -18.37 38.81 -13.47
N MET A 577 -19.03 37.65 -13.40
CA MET A 577 -18.44 36.42 -12.88
C MET A 577 -18.43 35.33 -13.95
N ALA A 578 -17.25 34.78 -14.27
CA ALA A 578 -17.17 33.57 -15.09
C ALA A 578 -17.19 32.31 -14.22
N ASP A 579 -17.94 31.30 -14.66
CA ASP A 579 -17.83 29.93 -14.14
C ASP A 579 -17.27 29.04 -15.26
N ILE A 580 -15.97 28.79 -15.20
CA ILE A 580 -15.23 28.05 -16.23
C ILE A 580 -15.09 26.56 -15.90
N ALA A 581 -15.87 26.03 -14.95
CA ALA A 581 -15.71 24.67 -14.45
C ALA A 581 -15.56 23.58 -15.52
N HIS A 582 -16.28 23.71 -16.64
CA HIS A 582 -16.25 22.77 -17.75
C HIS A 582 -15.04 22.97 -18.69
N ILE A 583 -14.55 24.20 -18.84
CA ILE A 583 -13.54 24.58 -19.83
C ILE A 583 -12.20 24.99 -19.20
N SER A 584 -12.03 24.87 -17.89
CA SER A 584 -10.86 25.38 -17.17
C SER A 584 -9.53 24.81 -17.66
N GLY A 585 -9.46 23.54 -18.06
CA GLY A 585 -8.27 22.96 -18.67
C GLY A 585 -7.97 23.53 -20.07
N LEU A 586 -9.01 23.89 -20.82
CA LEU A 586 -8.87 24.55 -22.13
C LEU A 586 -8.43 26.01 -21.96
N VAL A 587 -8.98 26.73 -20.98
CA VAL A 587 -8.59 28.10 -20.65
C VAL A 587 -7.13 28.15 -20.21
N ALA A 588 -6.71 27.28 -19.27
CA ALA A 588 -5.34 27.23 -18.76
C ALA A 588 -4.29 26.97 -19.87
N THR A 589 -4.67 26.24 -20.92
CA THR A 589 -3.76 25.89 -22.03
C THR A 589 -3.85 26.86 -23.22
N GLY A 590 -4.73 27.85 -23.16
CA GLY A 590 -5.00 28.79 -24.26
C GLY A 590 -5.86 28.21 -25.39
N GLU A 591 -6.47 27.04 -25.19
CA GLU A 591 -7.34 26.37 -26.16
C GLU A 591 -8.81 26.85 -26.09
N HIS A 592 -9.13 27.76 -25.17
CA HIS A 592 -10.36 28.55 -25.14
C HIS A 592 -10.00 30.00 -24.78
N PRO A 593 -10.72 31.02 -25.29
CA PRO A 593 -10.53 32.41 -24.86
C PRO A 593 -10.52 32.58 -23.34
N SER A 594 -9.64 33.43 -22.84
CA SER A 594 -9.47 33.67 -21.42
C SER A 594 -10.58 34.56 -20.85
N PRO A 595 -11.25 34.18 -19.74
CA PRO A 595 -12.20 35.07 -19.07
C PRO A 595 -11.53 36.19 -18.28
N PHE A 596 -10.23 36.06 -17.96
CA PHE A 596 -9.50 36.93 -17.01
C PHE A 596 -9.24 38.35 -17.54
N GLU A 597 -9.42 38.58 -18.84
CA GLU A 597 -9.34 39.94 -19.40
C GLU A 597 -10.59 40.76 -19.04
N HIS A 598 -11.74 40.11 -18.95
CA HIS A 598 -13.05 40.76 -18.90
C HIS A 598 -13.75 40.62 -17.54
N CYS A 599 -13.57 39.51 -16.84
CA CYS A 599 -14.35 39.20 -15.64
C CYS A 599 -13.74 39.82 -14.38
N ASP A 600 -14.59 40.14 -13.41
CA ASP A 600 -14.20 40.62 -12.08
C ASP A 600 -13.82 39.43 -11.18
N VAL A 601 -14.53 38.30 -11.35
CA VAL A 601 -14.33 37.05 -10.62
C VAL A 601 -14.37 35.87 -11.58
N VAL A 602 -13.54 34.86 -11.37
CA VAL A 602 -13.56 33.60 -12.13
C VAL A 602 -13.60 32.43 -11.14
N THR A 603 -14.59 31.57 -11.28
CA THR A 603 -14.75 30.36 -10.47
C THR A 603 -14.57 29.12 -11.33
N THR A 604 -14.09 28.05 -10.71
CA THR A 604 -13.94 26.78 -11.40
C THR A 604 -13.97 25.59 -10.44
N THR A 605 -14.40 24.45 -10.97
CA THR A 605 -14.03 23.15 -10.40
C THR A 605 -12.63 22.72 -10.84
N THR A 606 -12.04 21.78 -10.11
CA THR A 606 -10.69 21.29 -10.40
C THR A 606 -10.62 19.92 -11.07
N HIS A 607 -11.72 19.17 -11.15
CA HIS A 607 -11.74 17.75 -11.56
C HIS A 607 -12.11 17.46 -13.02
N LYS A 608 -12.79 18.39 -13.72
CA LYS A 608 -13.35 18.16 -15.07
C LYS A 608 -12.26 18.17 -16.15
N SER A 609 -12.27 19.18 -17.04
CA SER A 609 -11.22 19.34 -18.05
C SER A 609 -9.84 19.62 -17.44
N LEU A 610 -9.77 20.12 -16.20
CA LEU A 610 -8.53 20.32 -15.46
C LEU A 610 -7.95 19.03 -14.84
N ARG A 611 -8.72 17.93 -14.79
CA ARG A 611 -8.29 16.57 -14.41
C ARG A 611 -7.74 16.38 -12.97
N GLY A 612 -7.94 17.35 -12.09
CA GLY A 612 -7.48 17.32 -10.69
C GLY A 612 -8.45 16.64 -9.71
N PRO A 613 -8.26 16.88 -8.40
CA PRO A 613 -9.16 16.34 -7.37
C PRO A 613 -10.52 17.04 -7.40
N ARG A 614 -11.51 16.52 -6.64
CA ARG A 614 -12.78 17.22 -6.43
C ARG A 614 -12.58 18.39 -5.44
N ALA A 615 -12.42 19.60 -5.97
CA ALA A 615 -12.36 20.87 -5.24
C ALA A 615 -12.87 22.04 -6.12
N GLY A 616 -12.87 23.25 -5.57
CA GLY A 616 -13.15 24.50 -6.29
C GLY A 616 -12.05 25.55 -6.09
N MET A 617 -11.96 26.50 -7.01
CA MET A 617 -11.11 27.71 -6.89
C MET A 617 -11.93 28.95 -7.20
N ILE A 618 -11.59 30.06 -6.54
CA ILE A 618 -12.14 31.40 -6.81
C ILE A 618 -10.96 32.33 -7.09
N PHE A 619 -10.83 32.77 -8.33
CA PHE A 619 -9.93 33.85 -8.72
C PHE A 619 -10.67 35.18 -8.67
N PHE A 620 -9.99 36.22 -8.25
CA PHE A 620 -10.57 37.56 -8.14
C PHE A 620 -9.56 38.62 -8.59
N LYS A 621 -10.07 39.63 -9.29
CA LYS A 621 -9.27 40.73 -9.82
C LYS A 621 -9.16 41.83 -8.78
N TYR A 622 -7.94 42.27 -8.47
CA TYR A 622 -7.75 43.48 -7.67
C TYR A 622 -8.14 44.70 -8.51
N THR A 623 -9.18 45.42 -8.08
CA THR A 623 -9.69 46.60 -8.78
C THR A 623 -10.11 47.67 -7.79
N GLU A 624 -10.10 48.94 -8.20
CA GLU A 624 -10.65 50.03 -7.39
C GLU A 624 -12.18 49.92 -7.22
N LYS A 625 -12.86 49.17 -8.10
CA LYS A 625 -14.30 48.90 -8.01
C LYS A 625 -14.65 48.07 -6.77
N ILE A 626 -13.77 47.15 -6.37
CA ILE A 626 -13.93 46.27 -5.20
C ILE A 626 -12.59 46.16 -4.47
N PRO A 627 -12.17 47.20 -3.73
CA PRO A 627 -10.80 47.31 -3.20
C PRO A 627 -10.49 46.25 -2.13
N ASP A 628 -11.51 45.72 -1.45
CA ASP A 628 -11.44 44.71 -0.38
C ASP A 628 -11.94 43.32 -0.84
N ILE A 629 -11.87 43.05 -2.15
CA ILE A 629 -12.41 41.81 -2.75
C ILE A 629 -11.78 40.54 -2.15
N LYS A 630 -10.48 40.59 -1.86
CA LYS A 630 -9.74 39.46 -1.28
C LYS A 630 -10.30 39.14 0.10
N GLU A 631 -10.40 40.15 0.97
CA GLU A 631 -10.88 40.01 2.33
C GLU A 631 -12.32 39.50 2.34
N ARG A 632 -13.18 40.03 1.48
CA ARG A 632 -14.59 39.58 1.36
C ARG A 632 -14.70 38.13 0.91
N ILE A 633 -13.96 37.72 -0.12
CA ILE A 633 -13.99 36.34 -0.62
C ILE A 633 -13.41 35.39 0.43
N ASP A 634 -12.25 35.72 0.99
CA ASP A 634 -11.62 34.89 2.03
C ASP A 634 -12.56 34.73 3.23
N MET A 635 -13.18 35.81 3.72
CA MET A 635 -14.14 35.80 4.84
C MET A 635 -15.43 35.03 4.52
N ALA A 636 -15.92 35.11 3.28
CA ALA A 636 -17.09 34.35 2.86
C ALA A 636 -16.80 32.85 2.80
N VAL A 637 -15.61 32.45 2.30
CA VAL A 637 -15.19 31.05 2.32
C VAL A 637 -15.01 30.59 3.77
N PHE A 638 -14.24 31.32 4.57
CA PHE A 638 -14.05 31.08 6.00
C PHE A 638 -13.91 32.42 6.74
N PRO A 639 -14.70 32.68 7.80
CA PRO A 639 -15.48 31.71 8.58
C PRO A 639 -16.95 31.58 8.18
N ALA A 640 -17.44 32.30 7.17
CA ALA A 640 -18.89 32.40 6.96
C ALA A 640 -19.55 31.09 6.48
N LEU A 641 -18.92 30.35 5.56
CA LEU A 641 -19.55 29.18 4.92
C LEU A 641 -18.85 27.85 5.19
N GLN A 642 -17.53 27.84 5.40
CA GLN A 642 -16.73 26.64 5.65
C GLN A 642 -15.97 26.73 6.98
N GLY A 643 -15.48 25.58 7.47
CA GLY A 643 -14.56 25.46 8.61
C GLY A 643 -13.14 25.15 8.14
N GLY A 644 -12.54 24.07 8.66
CA GLY A 644 -11.20 23.62 8.28
C GLY A 644 -11.01 23.34 6.77
N PRO A 645 -9.97 23.88 6.11
CA PRO A 645 -9.66 23.56 4.71
C PRO A 645 -9.29 22.08 4.51
N HIS A 646 -9.66 21.51 3.35
CA HIS A 646 -9.27 20.15 2.99
C HIS A 646 -7.86 20.11 2.38
N ASN A 647 -6.84 20.13 3.24
CA ASN A 647 -5.43 20.25 2.83
C ASN A 647 -4.94 19.15 1.86
N HIS A 648 -5.48 17.94 1.96
CA HIS A 648 -5.18 16.84 1.03
C HIS A 648 -5.73 17.10 -0.38
N GLN A 649 -6.88 17.78 -0.51
CA GLN A 649 -7.42 18.23 -1.80
C GLN A 649 -6.60 19.40 -2.36
N ILE A 650 -6.18 20.34 -1.52
CA ILE A 650 -5.30 21.46 -1.91
C ILE A 650 -3.95 20.92 -2.39
N GLY A 651 -3.36 19.94 -1.69
CA GLY A 651 -2.14 19.27 -2.13
C GLY A 651 -2.30 18.53 -3.47
N GLY A 652 -3.41 17.79 -3.64
CA GLY A 652 -3.73 17.15 -4.92
C GLY A 652 -3.94 18.16 -6.05
N LEU A 653 -4.54 19.31 -5.75
CA LEU A 653 -4.73 20.40 -6.72
C LEU A 653 -3.39 21.01 -7.11
N ALA A 654 -2.50 21.28 -6.15
CA ALA A 654 -1.15 21.76 -6.44
C ALA A 654 -0.38 20.78 -7.33
N ALA A 655 -0.51 19.47 -7.11
CA ALA A 655 0.07 18.44 -7.97
C ALA A 655 -0.51 18.49 -9.40
N GLN A 656 -1.83 18.63 -9.52
CA GLN A 656 -2.47 18.75 -10.84
C GLN A 656 -2.04 20.01 -11.59
N LEU A 657 -1.98 21.16 -10.92
CA LEU A 657 -1.64 22.44 -11.57
C LEU A 657 -0.21 22.45 -12.12
N LEU A 658 0.70 21.65 -11.54
CA LEU A 658 2.01 21.43 -12.13
C LEU A 658 1.93 20.69 -13.47
N GLU A 659 1.08 19.67 -13.58
CA GLU A 659 0.85 18.95 -14.83
C GLU A 659 0.19 19.84 -15.88
N VAL A 660 -0.78 20.67 -15.47
CA VAL A 660 -1.49 21.61 -16.36
C VAL A 660 -0.54 22.59 -17.05
N ASP A 661 0.53 23.01 -16.37
CA ASP A 661 1.56 23.91 -16.87
C ASP A 661 2.61 23.22 -17.79
N THR A 662 2.33 22.00 -18.27
CA THR A 662 3.24 21.26 -19.15
C THR A 662 2.81 21.31 -20.63
N PRO A 663 3.76 21.23 -21.59
CA PRO A 663 3.42 21.08 -23.01
C PRO A 663 2.52 19.88 -23.30
N MET A 664 2.73 18.75 -22.61
CA MET A 664 1.92 17.54 -22.81
C MET A 664 0.46 17.75 -22.44
N PHE A 665 0.16 18.55 -21.40
CA PHE A 665 -1.22 18.85 -21.04
C PHE A 665 -1.89 19.78 -22.06
N LYS A 666 -1.13 20.71 -22.66
CA LYS A 666 -1.60 21.51 -23.79
C LYS A 666 -1.91 20.66 -25.03
N ASP A 667 -1.06 19.69 -25.35
CA ASP A 667 -1.31 18.76 -26.46
C ASP A 667 -2.54 17.87 -26.19
N TYR A 668 -2.73 17.43 -24.95
CA TYR A 668 -3.96 16.77 -24.51
C TYR A 668 -5.20 17.66 -24.72
N ALA A 669 -5.15 18.94 -24.32
CA ALA A 669 -6.27 19.87 -24.49
C ALA A 669 -6.64 20.11 -25.96
N LYS A 670 -5.64 20.20 -26.85
CA LYS A 670 -5.86 20.24 -28.31
C LYS A 670 -6.54 18.97 -28.82
N GLN A 671 -6.05 17.81 -28.39
CA GLN A 671 -6.62 16.52 -28.78
C GLN A 671 -8.07 16.38 -28.30
N VAL A 672 -8.41 16.87 -27.11
CA VAL A 672 -9.80 16.88 -26.59
C VAL A 672 -10.74 17.61 -27.55
N LYS A 673 -10.35 18.79 -28.03
CA LYS A 673 -11.14 19.57 -29.00
C LYS A 673 -11.21 18.90 -30.37
N ALA A 674 -10.08 18.39 -30.87
CA ALA A 674 -10.02 17.68 -32.15
C ALA A 674 -10.94 16.45 -32.15
N ASN A 675 -10.92 15.69 -31.06
CA ASN A 675 -11.79 14.54 -30.83
C ASN A 675 -13.27 14.94 -30.78
N ALA A 676 -13.61 16.02 -30.08
CA ALA A 676 -14.99 16.50 -29.98
C ALA A 676 -15.51 16.93 -31.36
N LYS A 677 -14.69 17.64 -32.14
CA LYS A 677 -15.02 17.99 -33.52
C LYS A 677 -15.20 16.76 -34.41
N ALA A 678 -14.30 15.79 -34.34
CA ALA A 678 -14.41 14.56 -35.13
C ALA A 678 -15.70 13.78 -34.82
N LEU A 679 -16.09 13.73 -33.54
CA LEU A 679 -17.35 13.12 -33.12
C LEU A 679 -18.57 13.92 -33.62
N ALA A 680 -18.53 15.25 -33.54
CA ALA A 680 -19.59 16.13 -34.06
C ALA A 680 -19.83 15.89 -35.55
N ASP A 681 -18.75 15.97 -36.34
CA ASP A 681 -18.78 15.82 -37.79
C ASP A 681 -19.32 14.41 -38.17
N THR A 682 -18.98 13.38 -37.39
CA THR A 682 -19.46 12.01 -37.61
C THR A 682 -20.96 11.88 -37.35
N LEU A 683 -21.47 12.41 -36.24
CA LEU A 683 -22.90 12.34 -35.91
C LEU A 683 -23.73 13.17 -36.89
N MET A 684 -23.26 14.38 -37.24
CA MET A 684 -23.93 15.23 -38.23
C MET A 684 -23.92 14.60 -39.62
N GLY A 685 -22.80 13.97 -40.04
CA GLY A 685 -22.70 13.22 -41.29
C GLY A 685 -23.64 12.02 -41.38
N LYS A 686 -24.13 11.53 -40.23
CA LYS A 686 -25.16 10.48 -40.12
C LYS A 686 -26.59 11.04 -40.02
N GLY A 687 -26.77 12.35 -40.16
CA GLY A 687 -28.08 13.01 -40.14
C GLY A 687 -28.60 13.31 -38.74
N HIS A 688 -27.75 13.26 -37.70
CA HIS A 688 -28.15 13.69 -36.36
C HIS A 688 -28.03 15.22 -36.19
N LYS A 689 -28.96 15.80 -35.42
CA LYS A 689 -28.97 17.24 -35.11
C LYS A 689 -28.19 17.52 -33.83
N LEU A 690 -27.29 18.49 -33.86
CA LEU A 690 -26.67 19.05 -32.67
C LEU A 690 -27.31 20.41 -32.35
N ALA A 691 -27.49 20.73 -31.07
CA ALA A 691 -28.28 21.89 -30.62
C ALA A 691 -27.80 23.24 -31.18
N SER A 692 -26.50 23.36 -31.48
CA SER A 692 -25.90 24.54 -32.10
C SER A 692 -25.14 24.22 -33.37
N ASP A 693 -25.41 23.10 -34.04
CA ASP A 693 -24.75 22.66 -35.29
C ASP A 693 -23.22 22.53 -35.23
N GLY A 694 -22.71 21.99 -34.12
CA GLY A 694 -21.29 21.69 -33.95
C GLY A 694 -20.77 21.92 -32.54
N THR A 695 -19.44 22.02 -32.41
CA THR A 695 -18.75 22.33 -31.16
C THR A 695 -17.43 23.05 -31.41
N ASP A 696 -17.04 23.88 -30.45
CA ASP A 696 -15.75 24.56 -30.39
C ASP A 696 -14.95 24.13 -29.13
N ASN A 697 -15.50 23.26 -28.29
CA ASN A 697 -14.91 22.85 -27.02
C ASN A 697 -14.92 21.30 -26.87
N HIS A 698 -15.00 20.79 -25.64
CA HIS A 698 -14.86 19.36 -25.32
C HIS A 698 -16.16 18.56 -25.31
N LEU A 699 -17.30 19.18 -25.62
CA LEU A 699 -18.61 18.52 -25.54
C LEU A 699 -19.51 18.81 -26.74
N LEU A 700 -20.52 17.95 -26.90
CA LEU A 700 -21.61 18.04 -27.84
C LEU A 700 -22.94 18.02 -27.08
N LEU A 701 -23.93 18.71 -27.62
CA LEU A 701 -25.32 18.60 -27.18
C LEU A 701 -26.15 18.04 -28.33
N TRP A 702 -26.45 16.75 -28.25
CA TRP A 702 -27.16 15.99 -29.29
C TRP A 702 -28.66 16.04 -29.05
N ASP A 703 -29.39 16.66 -29.98
CA ASP A 703 -30.85 16.76 -29.96
C ASP A 703 -31.47 15.51 -30.60
N LEU A 704 -32.23 14.75 -29.80
CA LEU A 704 -32.88 13.50 -30.21
C LEU A 704 -34.36 13.70 -30.56
N ARG A 705 -34.92 14.90 -30.36
CA ARG A 705 -36.32 15.21 -30.68
C ARG A 705 -36.66 15.04 -32.16
N PRO A 706 -35.76 15.35 -33.13
CA PRO A 706 -36.02 15.06 -34.55
C PRO A 706 -36.26 13.57 -34.83
N HIS A 707 -35.72 12.68 -33.99
CA HIS A 707 -35.94 11.23 -34.05
C HIS A 707 -37.20 10.78 -33.29
N GLY A 708 -37.89 11.69 -32.61
CA GLY A 708 -39.01 11.37 -31.72
C GLY A 708 -38.58 10.57 -30.47
N LEU A 709 -37.30 10.62 -30.10
CA LEU A 709 -36.75 9.96 -28.92
C LEU A 709 -36.55 10.96 -27.78
N THR A 710 -36.42 10.42 -26.57
CA THR A 710 -36.00 11.19 -25.38
C THR A 710 -34.57 10.80 -25.01
N GLY A 711 -33.83 11.70 -24.39
CA GLY A 711 -32.48 11.44 -23.90
C GLY A 711 -32.42 10.25 -22.95
N SER A 712 -33.43 10.09 -22.09
CA SER A 712 -33.54 8.96 -21.15
C SER A 712 -33.52 7.59 -21.84
N LYS A 713 -34.08 7.48 -23.06
CA LYS A 713 -34.11 6.22 -23.80
C LYS A 713 -32.74 5.89 -24.40
N VAL A 714 -32.11 6.88 -25.03
CA VAL A 714 -30.79 6.69 -25.63
C VAL A 714 -29.73 6.43 -24.56
N GLU A 715 -29.78 7.15 -23.43
CA GLU A 715 -28.90 6.91 -22.28
C GLU A 715 -28.97 5.45 -21.81
N LYS A 716 -30.17 4.88 -21.65
CA LYS A 716 -30.32 3.49 -21.19
C LYS A 716 -29.80 2.45 -22.16
N ILE A 717 -29.96 2.68 -23.47
CA ILE A 717 -29.38 1.80 -24.49
C ILE A 717 -27.86 1.91 -24.48
N CYS A 718 -27.32 3.13 -24.34
CA CYS A 718 -25.88 3.34 -24.23
C CYS A 718 -25.31 2.67 -22.97
N GLU A 719 -25.99 2.81 -21.82
CA GLU A 719 -25.58 2.21 -20.55
C GLU A 719 -25.55 0.67 -20.65
N ALA A 720 -26.58 0.07 -21.25
CA ALA A 720 -26.61 -1.38 -21.54
C ALA A 720 -25.48 -1.83 -22.49
N ALA A 721 -24.94 -0.91 -23.30
CA ALA A 721 -23.82 -1.14 -24.20
C ALA A 721 -22.45 -0.76 -23.59
N SER A 722 -22.37 -0.46 -22.28
CA SER A 722 -21.16 0.05 -21.62
C SER A 722 -20.62 1.35 -22.23
N ILE A 723 -21.53 2.23 -22.62
CA ILE A 723 -21.27 3.61 -23.03
C ILE A 723 -21.99 4.53 -22.05
N THR A 724 -21.23 5.28 -21.26
CA THR A 724 -21.79 6.23 -20.29
C THR A 724 -21.85 7.62 -20.91
N LEU A 725 -23.01 8.23 -20.85
CA LEU A 725 -23.28 9.62 -21.23
C LEU A 725 -24.43 10.14 -20.37
N ASN A 726 -24.73 11.44 -20.44
CA ASN A 726 -25.82 11.98 -19.64
C ASN A 726 -26.98 12.47 -20.52
N ARG A 727 -28.21 12.10 -20.20
CA ARG A 727 -29.38 12.83 -20.71
C ARG A 727 -29.29 14.30 -20.31
N ASN A 728 -29.70 15.19 -21.21
CA ASN A 728 -29.58 16.62 -21.01
C ASN A 728 -30.73 17.35 -21.70
N ALA A 729 -31.32 18.31 -21.01
CA ALA A 729 -32.32 19.16 -21.62
C ALA A 729 -31.71 19.94 -22.78
N VAL A 730 -32.50 20.14 -23.82
CA VAL A 730 -32.19 21.01 -24.95
C VAL A 730 -33.19 22.16 -24.96
N HIS A 731 -32.81 23.31 -25.53
CA HIS A 731 -33.70 24.46 -25.60
C HIS A 731 -35.03 24.07 -26.27
N GLY A 732 -36.14 24.48 -25.65
CA GLY A 732 -37.50 24.12 -26.08
C GLY A 732 -38.08 22.87 -25.40
N ASP A 733 -37.33 22.15 -24.56
CA ASP A 733 -37.89 21.08 -23.74
C ASP A 733 -38.88 21.62 -22.71
N ALA A 734 -40.06 21.01 -22.62
CA ALA A 734 -41.08 21.37 -21.64
C ALA A 734 -40.72 20.98 -20.20
N SER A 735 -39.77 20.05 -20.01
CA SER A 735 -39.35 19.57 -18.69
C SER A 735 -37.91 19.05 -18.71
N ALA A 736 -37.12 19.48 -17.72
CA ALA A 736 -35.78 18.95 -17.48
C ALA A 736 -35.77 17.49 -16.97
N LEU A 737 -36.92 16.97 -16.51
CA LEU A 737 -37.05 15.58 -16.04
C LEU A 737 -37.21 14.57 -17.19
N SER A 738 -37.65 15.03 -18.36
CA SER A 738 -37.78 14.20 -19.57
C SER A 738 -37.08 14.89 -20.75
N PRO A 739 -35.74 15.01 -20.69
CA PRO A 739 -34.99 15.78 -21.66
C PRO A 739 -35.04 15.18 -23.07
N GLY A 740 -35.02 16.05 -24.07
CA GLY A 740 -35.02 15.74 -25.49
C GLY A 740 -33.65 15.40 -26.07
N GLY A 741 -32.56 15.52 -25.31
CA GLY A 741 -31.21 15.29 -25.81
C GLY A 741 -30.28 14.54 -24.86
N VAL A 742 -29.06 14.33 -25.32
CA VAL A 742 -27.93 13.80 -24.54
C VAL A 742 -26.71 14.70 -24.70
N ARG A 743 -25.93 14.85 -23.63
CA ARG A 743 -24.65 15.55 -23.64
C ARG A 743 -23.54 14.51 -23.65
N VAL A 744 -22.59 14.73 -24.55
CA VAL A 744 -21.52 13.78 -24.87
C VAL A 744 -20.20 14.55 -24.86
N GLY A 745 -19.19 14.06 -24.15
CA GLY A 745 -17.89 14.73 -24.04
C GLY A 745 -16.72 13.80 -24.30
N THR A 746 -15.58 14.41 -24.60
CA THR A 746 -14.35 13.73 -24.99
C THR A 746 -13.20 13.65 -23.97
N PRO A 747 -13.17 14.39 -22.83
CA PRO A 747 -12.01 14.40 -21.93
C PRO A 747 -11.54 13.02 -21.45
N ALA A 748 -12.44 12.21 -20.88
CA ALA A 748 -12.09 10.94 -20.24
C ALA A 748 -11.45 9.95 -21.23
N MET A 749 -12.06 9.75 -22.40
CA MET A 749 -11.50 8.86 -23.43
C MET A 749 -10.22 9.44 -24.06
N THR A 750 -10.09 10.76 -24.15
CA THR A 750 -8.83 11.38 -24.61
C THR A 750 -7.69 11.15 -23.61
N THR A 751 -7.97 11.19 -22.31
CA THR A 751 -7.00 10.81 -21.25
C THR A 751 -6.54 9.36 -21.40
N ARG A 752 -7.38 8.46 -21.93
CA ARG A 752 -7.04 7.06 -22.25
C ARG A 752 -6.33 6.87 -23.60
N GLY A 753 -6.03 7.96 -24.30
CA GLY A 753 -5.27 7.95 -25.56
C GLY A 753 -6.13 7.84 -26.84
N CYS A 754 -7.46 8.01 -26.75
CA CYS A 754 -8.30 8.03 -27.95
C CYS A 754 -7.98 9.23 -28.85
N THR A 755 -8.00 8.99 -30.16
CA THR A 755 -7.77 9.94 -31.24
C THR A 755 -9.04 10.20 -32.05
N GLU A 756 -8.97 11.06 -33.06
CA GLU A 756 -10.10 11.40 -33.91
C GLU A 756 -10.68 10.18 -34.64
N GLN A 757 -9.84 9.21 -35.00
CA GLN A 757 -10.28 7.97 -35.63
C GLN A 757 -11.09 7.09 -34.67
N ASP A 758 -10.70 7.05 -33.41
CA ASP A 758 -11.44 6.33 -32.37
C ASP A 758 -12.78 7.03 -32.09
N PHE A 759 -12.80 8.37 -32.09
CA PHE A 759 -14.03 9.15 -31.90
C PHE A 759 -15.00 9.06 -33.09
N LYS A 760 -14.51 8.88 -34.32
CA LYS A 760 -15.38 8.49 -35.45
C LYS A 760 -16.05 7.15 -35.18
N LYS A 761 -15.29 6.15 -34.69
CA LYS A 761 -15.84 4.84 -34.34
C LYS A 761 -16.86 4.91 -33.19
N ILE A 762 -16.58 5.72 -32.18
CA ILE A 762 -17.54 6.01 -31.09
C ILE A 762 -18.82 6.65 -31.65
N GLY A 763 -18.70 7.58 -32.60
CA GLY A 763 -19.86 8.16 -33.29
C GLY A 763 -20.72 7.12 -34.02
N GLU A 764 -20.09 6.11 -34.64
CA GLU A 764 -20.82 4.97 -35.22
C GLU A 764 -21.54 4.14 -34.16
N PHE A 765 -20.95 3.93 -32.97
CA PHE A 765 -21.61 3.20 -31.90
C PHE A 765 -22.81 3.95 -31.32
N LEU A 766 -22.71 5.27 -31.17
CA LEU A 766 -23.79 6.13 -30.71
C LEU A 766 -24.97 6.15 -31.68
N ASP A 767 -24.72 6.27 -32.99
CA ASP A 767 -25.76 6.16 -34.01
C ASP A 767 -26.49 4.81 -33.91
N ARG A 768 -25.76 3.71 -33.77
CA ARG A 768 -26.36 2.37 -33.62
C ARG A 768 -27.20 2.24 -32.36
N CYS A 769 -26.78 2.84 -31.25
CA CYS A 769 -27.59 2.90 -30.03
C CYS A 769 -28.90 3.67 -30.27
N CYS A 770 -28.85 4.77 -31.02
CA CYS A 770 -30.03 5.53 -31.45
C CYS A 770 -30.97 4.68 -32.33
N GLN A 771 -30.43 3.95 -33.32
CA GLN A 771 -31.23 3.05 -34.18
C GLN A 771 -31.91 1.93 -33.38
N ILE A 772 -31.22 1.35 -32.40
CA ILE A 772 -31.81 0.35 -31.50
C ILE A 772 -32.94 0.97 -30.66
N ALA A 773 -32.73 2.18 -30.14
CA ALA A 773 -33.77 2.88 -29.39
C ALA A 773 -35.00 3.17 -30.28
N LEU A 774 -34.81 3.55 -31.54
CA LEU A 774 -35.91 3.72 -32.49
C LEU A 774 -36.70 2.42 -32.70
N LYS A 775 -36.00 1.30 -32.89
CA LYS A 775 -36.62 -0.02 -33.07
C LYS A 775 -37.43 -0.44 -31.84
N ILE A 776 -36.86 -0.36 -30.65
CA ILE A 776 -37.56 -0.72 -29.40
C ILE A 776 -38.78 0.18 -29.19
N GLN A 777 -38.66 1.49 -29.45
CA GLN A 777 -39.80 2.41 -29.35
C GLN A 777 -40.90 2.08 -30.35
N ALA A 778 -40.56 1.67 -31.57
CA ALA A 778 -41.55 1.24 -32.56
C ALA A 778 -42.31 -0.02 -32.11
N GLU A 779 -41.62 -0.96 -31.45
CA GLU A 779 -42.21 -2.22 -30.98
C GLU A 779 -43.02 -2.08 -29.67
N LYS A 780 -42.59 -1.20 -28.75
CA LYS A 780 -43.15 -1.10 -27.38
C LYS A 780 -43.89 0.19 -27.07
N GLY A 781 -43.77 1.19 -27.93
CA GLY A 781 -44.40 2.50 -27.76
C GLY A 781 -43.57 3.52 -26.98
N LYS A 782 -44.18 4.68 -26.71
CA LYS A 782 -43.48 5.87 -26.21
C LYS A 782 -43.25 5.90 -24.70
N LYS A 783 -43.97 5.11 -23.90
CA LYS A 783 -43.83 5.12 -22.43
C LYS A 783 -42.46 4.55 -22.03
N LEU A 784 -41.75 5.23 -21.13
CA LEU A 784 -40.40 4.83 -20.72
C LEU A 784 -40.39 3.46 -20.02
N LYS A 785 -41.37 3.18 -19.16
CA LYS A 785 -41.50 1.89 -18.47
C LYS A 785 -41.60 0.71 -19.44
N ASP A 786 -42.39 0.85 -20.50
CA ASP A 786 -42.61 -0.20 -21.50
C ASP A 786 -41.37 -0.36 -22.39
N PHE A 787 -40.66 0.73 -22.66
CA PHE A 787 -39.37 0.73 -23.35
C PHE A 787 -38.28 0.00 -22.55
N GLU A 788 -38.16 0.29 -21.26
CA GLU A 788 -37.18 -0.32 -20.35
C GLU A 788 -37.33 -1.84 -20.23
N ALA A 789 -38.57 -2.32 -20.15
CA ALA A 789 -38.87 -3.75 -20.08
C ALA A 789 -38.43 -4.54 -21.32
N ALA A 790 -38.14 -3.86 -22.43
CA ALA A 790 -37.69 -4.46 -23.68
C ALA A 790 -36.19 -4.25 -23.96
N ILE A 791 -35.51 -3.49 -23.10
CA ILE A 791 -34.04 -3.48 -23.08
C ILE A 791 -33.64 -4.89 -22.63
N PRO A 792 -32.90 -5.65 -23.45
CA PRO A 792 -32.50 -7.00 -23.06
C PRO A 792 -31.68 -6.92 -21.76
N SER A 793 -31.78 -7.95 -20.91
CA SER A 793 -30.88 -8.06 -19.74
C SER A 793 -29.41 -8.05 -20.20
N ASN A 794 -28.45 -7.67 -19.34
CA ASN A 794 -27.02 -7.72 -19.72
C ASN A 794 -26.59 -9.09 -20.29
N SER A 795 -27.26 -10.18 -19.87
CA SER A 795 -27.10 -11.53 -20.42
C SER A 795 -27.77 -11.76 -21.79
N ASP A 796 -28.90 -11.11 -22.09
CA ASP A 796 -29.61 -11.23 -23.38
C ASP A 796 -29.08 -10.26 -24.45
N VAL A 797 -28.51 -9.12 -24.05
CA VAL A 797 -27.80 -8.16 -24.92
C VAL A 797 -26.62 -8.85 -25.60
N GLY A 798 -25.88 -9.69 -24.87
CA GLY A 798 -24.76 -10.46 -25.42
C GLY A 798 -25.16 -11.39 -26.58
N ASN A 799 -26.41 -11.87 -26.63
CA ASN A 799 -26.90 -12.79 -27.66
C ASN A 799 -27.68 -12.12 -28.81
N ARG A 800 -28.35 -10.98 -28.57
CA ARG A 800 -29.13 -10.25 -29.59
C ARG A 800 -28.42 -9.06 -30.24
N MET A 801 -27.30 -8.61 -29.67
CA MET A 801 -26.45 -7.56 -30.23
C MET A 801 -25.21 -8.13 -30.94
N SER A 802 -25.37 -9.22 -31.71
CA SER A 802 -24.33 -9.76 -32.60
C SER A 802 -23.77 -8.76 -33.63
N GLY A 803 -24.34 -7.55 -33.72
CA GLY A 803 -23.74 -6.42 -34.40
C GLY A 803 -23.00 -5.43 -33.50
N VAL A 804 -23.42 -5.15 -32.26
CA VAL A 804 -22.98 -4.01 -31.43
C VAL A 804 -22.37 -4.60 -30.16
N ILE A 805 -21.09 -4.81 -29.92
CA ILE A 805 -19.79 -4.56 -30.53
C ILE A 805 -19.00 -5.82 -30.18
N MET A 806 -18.22 -6.38 -31.11
CA MET A 806 -16.94 -7.05 -30.85
C MET A 806 -16.24 -7.16 -32.21
N ASP A 807 -15.66 -6.05 -32.68
CA ASP A 807 -14.55 -6.15 -33.61
C ASP A 807 -13.23 -6.09 -32.84
N ASP A 808 -12.22 -6.69 -33.44
CA ASP A 808 -10.93 -7.04 -32.85
C ASP A 808 -10.12 -5.82 -32.36
N LYS A 809 -10.57 -4.59 -32.64
CA LYS A 809 -9.89 -3.33 -32.28
C LYS A 809 -10.48 -2.66 -31.04
N ALA A 810 -11.79 -2.79 -30.79
CA ALA A 810 -12.42 -2.45 -29.52
C ALA A 810 -11.96 -3.42 -28.40
N ILE A 811 -11.77 -4.68 -28.76
CA ILE A 811 -11.11 -5.72 -27.95
C ILE A 811 -9.66 -5.33 -27.62
N ARG A 812 -8.92 -4.62 -28.50
CA ARG A 812 -7.52 -4.23 -28.24
C ARG A 812 -7.32 -3.09 -27.24
N CYS A 813 -8.28 -2.17 -27.14
CA CYS A 813 -8.23 -1.09 -26.14
C CYS A 813 -8.76 -1.57 -24.78
N ALA A 814 -9.75 -2.48 -24.78
CA ALA A 814 -10.10 -3.28 -23.60
C ALA A 814 -8.97 -4.27 -23.20
N MET A 815 -8.15 -4.76 -24.14
CA MET A 815 -6.99 -5.62 -23.87
C MET A 815 -5.80 -4.87 -23.23
N GLN A 816 -5.68 -3.56 -23.45
CA GLN A 816 -4.66 -2.72 -22.79
C GLN A 816 -4.97 -2.58 -21.28
N GLU A 817 -6.26 -2.46 -20.95
CA GLU A 817 -6.74 -2.55 -19.55
C GLU A 817 -6.84 -3.99 -19.04
N ALA A 818 -7.16 -4.95 -19.90
CA ALA A 818 -6.99 -6.36 -19.60
C ALA A 818 -5.52 -6.70 -19.36
N GLY A 819 -4.53 -5.86 -19.73
CA GLY A 819 -3.14 -6.02 -19.29
C GLY A 819 -2.97 -5.82 -17.78
N PHE A 820 -3.75 -4.93 -17.17
CA PHE A 820 -3.80 -4.74 -15.72
C PHE A 820 -4.69 -5.78 -15.02
N ALA A 821 -5.86 -6.10 -15.59
CA ALA A 821 -6.70 -7.18 -15.08
C ALA A 821 -6.09 -8.58 -15.29
N ARG A 822 -5.22 -8.77 -16.30
CA ARG A 822 -4.46 -10.01 -16.56
C ARG A 822 -3.32 -10.19 -15.57
N VAL A 823 -2.74 -9.12 -15.01
CA VAL A 823 -1.82 -9.20 -13.86
C VAL A 823 -2.56 -9.70 -12.61
N GLU A 824 -3.80 -9.24 -12.37
CA GLU A 824 -4.64 -9.71 -11.25
C GLU A 824 -5.23 -11.12 -11.49
N VAL A 825 -5.64 -11.44 -12.73
CA VAL A 825 -6.19 -12.76 -13.13
C VAL A 825 -5.09 -13.81 -13.33
N GLU A 826 -3.90 -13.51 -13.84
CA GLU A 826 -2.79 -14.48 -13.93
C GLU A 826 -2.14 -14.73 -12.57
N SER A 827 -2.18 -13.76 -11.64
CA SER A 827 -1.90 -13.99 -10.22
C SER A 827 -2.91 -14.97 -9.59
N ALA A 828 -4.20 -14.88 -9.96
CA ALA A 828 -5.25 -15.81 -9.52
C ALA A 828 -5.21 -17.19 -10.22
N VAL A 829 -4.82 -17.26 -11.51
CA VAL A 829 -4.66 -18.53 -12.27
C VAL A 829 -3.39 -19.28 -11.85
N THR A 830 -2.34 -18.57 -11.42
CA THR A 830 -1.14 -19.17 -10.81
C THR A 830 -1.43 -19.79 -9.43
N ALA A 831 -2.49 -19.33 -8.75
CA ALA A 831 -3.00 -19.93 -7.51
C ALA A 831 -3.93 -21.15 -7.72
N GLY A 832 -4.27 -21.50 -8.97
CA GLY A 832 -5.37 -22.42 -9.32
C GLY A 832 -5.03 -23.78 -9.94
N PHE A 833 -3.78 -24.27 -9.89
CA PHE A 833 -3.44 -25.60 -10.41
C PHE A 833 -2.74 -26.50 -9.38
N GLU A 834 -3.54 -27.10 -8.49
CA GLU A 834 -3.56 -28.54 -8.13
C GLU A 834 -4.84 -28.77 -7.29
N LYS A 835 -5.73 -29.77 -7.44
CA LYS A 835 -5.71 -31.10 -8.07
C LYS A 835 -7.14 -31.70 -8.07
N ARG A 836 -7.33 -32.81 -8.83
CA ARG A 836 -8.25 -33.98 -8.66
C ARG A 836 -9.35 -34.10 -9.72
N ASN A 837 -9.77 -35.28 -10.18
CA ASN A 837 -9.35 -36.70 -10.22
C ASN A 837 -10.50 -37.38 -10.99
N LEU A 838 -10.29 -38.49 -11.71
CA LEU A 838 -11.28 -39.57 -11.77
C LEU A 838 -10.67 -40.88 -12.31
N SER A 839 -11.21 -41.96 -11.78
CA SER A 839 -10.69 -43.31 -11.68
C SER A 839 -11.07 -44.23 -12.84
N ARG A 840 -10.15 -45.17 -13.13
CA ARG A 840 -10.30 -46.59 -13.54
C ARG A 840 -11.11 -47.00 -14.80
N GLN A 841 -10.40 -47.83 -15.57
CA GLN A 841 -10.78 -49.05 -16.33
C GLN A 841 -11.20 -48.93 -17.81
N GLY A 842 -10.54 -49.77 -18.63
CA GLY A 842 -11.06 -50.27 -19.91
C GLY A 842 -10.03 -50.26 -21.04
N ALA A 843 -9.64 -51.43 -21.53
CA ALA A 843 -8.51 -51.68 -22.43
C ALA A 843 -8.91 -51.83 -23.93
N ILE A 844 -7.88 -52.12 -24.75
CA ILE A 844 -7.87 -52.65 -26.14
C ILE A 844 -7.98 -51.54 -27.21
N GLY A 845 -7.09 -51.31 -28.18
CA GLY A 845 -6.02 -52.08 -28.81
C GLY A 845 -6.27 -52.07 -30.34
N GLY A 846 -5.33 -51.58 -31.18
CA GLY A 846 -5.37 -51.83 -32.64
C GLY A 846 -4.90 -50.71 -33.59
N GLN A 847 -3.84 -51.01 -34.34
CA GLN A 847 -3.19 -50.40 -35.54
C GLN A 847 -4.15 -49.97 -36.68
N SER A 848 -3.82 -49.26 -37.78
CA SER A 848 -2.67 -48.49 -38.32
C SER A 848 -3.12 -47.80 -39.64
N ALA A 849 -2.44 -46.70 -39.99
CA ALA A 849 -2.07 -46.24 -41.34
C ALA A 849 -3.12 -46.00 -42.46
N SER A 850 -3.19 -44.76 -42.98
CA SER A 850 -2.61 -44.37 -44.29
C SER A 850 -3.34 -43.18 -44.97
N ALA A 851 -2.56 -42.42 -45.76
CA ALA A 851 -2.94 -41.48 -46.82
C ALA A 851 -3.38 -40.04 -46.45
N GLY A 852 -2.42 -39.11 -46.45
CA GLY A 852 -2.30 -38.19 -47.58
C GLY A 852 -3.24 -36.98 -47.65
N ILE A 853 -3.39 -36.23 -46.55
CA ILE A 853 -3.71 -34.80 -46.55
C ILE A 853 -2.82 -34.21 -45.46
N PHE A 854 -2.12 -33.08 -45.68
CA PHE A 854 -1.41 -32.37 -44.59
C PHE A 854 -2.44 -31.86 -43.58
N SER A 855 -2.89 -32.76 -42.72
CA SER A 855 -3.70 -32.52 -41.53
C SER A 855 -2.77 -31.92 -40.50
N ALA A 856 -2.92 -30.63 -40.22
CA ALA A 856 -2.25 -29.91 -39.12
C ALA A 856 -2.79 -30.35 -37.74
N ARG A 857 -2.91 -31.65 -37.51
CA ARG A 857 -3.21 -32.28 -36.23
C ARG A 857 -2.12 -33.32 -35.97
N SER A 858 -1.04 -32.89 -35.33
CA SER A 858 -0.20 -33.70 -34.39
C SER A 858 1.15 -33.05 -34.01
N LEU A 859 1.41 -31.78 -34.35
CA LEU A 859 2.68 -31.09 -34.03
C LEU A 859 2.51 -29.80 -33.19
N ALA A 860 1.29 -29.47 -32.77
CA ALA A 860 0.96 -28.20 -32.10
C ALA A 860 0.42 -28.35 -30.67
N ASP A 861 0.47 -29.54 -30.07
CA ASP A 861 -0.19 -29.81 -28.78
C ASP A 861 0.70 -29.52 -27.55
N ARG A 862 1.85 -28.86 -27.73
CA ARG A 862 2.72 -28.45 -26.59
C ARG A 862 3.21 -27.03 -26.78
N ILE A 863 2.36 -26.05 -26.46
CA ILE A 863 2.81 -24.67 -26.23
C ILE A 863 3.47 -24.63 -24.86
N SER A 864 4.73 -24.19 -24.78
CA SER A 864 5.48 -24.06 -23.53
C SER A 864 5.66 -22.58 -23.19
N SER A 865 5.10 -22.15 -22.05
CA SER A 865 5.05 -20.74 -21.62
C SER A 865 5.73 -20.48 -20.28
N THR A 866 6.71 -21.33 -19.91
CA THR A 866 7.48 -21.17 -18.67
C THR A 866 8.40 -19.94 -18.69
N ASN A 867 8.98 -19.57 -17.55
CA ASN A 867 9.92 -18.44 -17.48
C ASN A 867 11.26 -18.77 -18.16
N PHE A 868 11.44 -18.30 -19.39
CA PHE A 868 12.64 -18.52 -20.19
C PHE A 868 13.67 -17.40 -20.11
N PHE A 869 13.39 -16.32 -19.37
CA PHE A 869 14.32 -15.20 -19.20
C PHE A 869 14.06 -14.47 -17.89
N THR A 870 15.05 -13.71 -17.42
CA THR A 870 14.91 -12.80 -16.27
C THR A 870 15.11 -11.36 -16.71
N ALA A 871 14.46 -10.43 -16.00
CA ALA A 871 14.62 -9.00 -16.21
C ALA A 871 15.09 -8.30 -14.94
N SER A 872 15.72 -7.15 -15.12
CA SER A 872 16.07 -6.22 -14.05
C SER A 872 15.40 -4.88 -14.30
N PRO A 873 15.15 -4.06 -13.26
CA PRO A 873 14.59 -2.72 -13.46
C PRO A 873 15.49 -1.90 -14.37
N MET A 874 14.87 -1.14 -15.27
CA MET A 874 15.56 -0.15 -16.09
C MET A 874 16.08 1.02 -15.24
N GLY A 875 15.42 1.26 -14.09
CA GLY A 875 15.78 2.28 -13.11
C GLY A 875 15.52 3.71 -13.62
N VAL A 876 16.09 4.69 -12.91
CA VAL A 876 16.04 6.09 -13.32
C VAL A 876 17.09 6.33 -14.41
N ARG A 877 16.64 6.71 -15.60
CA ARG A 877 17.52 7.14 -16.70
C ARG A 877 17.16 8.56 -17.08
N ASP A 878 18.18 9.42 -17.17
CA ASP A 878 18.02 10.83 -17.53
C ASP A 878 16.94 11.56 -16.69
N GLY A 879 16.85 11.20 -15.40
CA GLY A 879 15.89 11.78 -14.46
C GLY A 879 14.46 11.25 -14.56
N VAL A 880 14.18 10.30 -15.46
CA VAL A 880 12.88 9.64 -15.59
C VAL A 880 12.97 8.25 -14.96
N ASP A 881 12.13 8.00 -13.95
CA ASP A 881 12.00 6.67 -13.35
C ASP A 881 11.08 5.80 -14.22
N TYR A 882 11.68 4.81 -14.88
CA TYR A 882 10.96 3.91 -15.76
C TYR A 882 10.24 2.78 -15.00
N MET A 883 10.31 2.77 -13.66
CA MET A 883 9.49 1.95 -12.76
C MET A 883 9.48 0.48 -13.18
N TYR A 884 8.36 -0.01 -13.73
CA TYR A 884 8.17 -1.40 -14.13
C TYR A 884 8.77 -1.74 -15.49
N ALA A 885 9.44 -0.81 -16.18
CA ALA A 885 10.19 -1.16 -17.38
C ALA A 885 11.46 -1.92 -16.99
N GLY A 886 11.73 -2.99 -17.73
CA GLY A 886 12.83 -3.90 -17.49
C GLY A 886 13.83 -3.91 -18.63
N VAL A 887 15.06 -4.27 -18.29
CA VAL A 887 16.05 -4.74 -19.24
C VAL A 887 16.26 -6.23 -19.06
N ILE A 888 16.42 -6.95 -20.16
CA ILE A 888 16.60 -8.40 -20.11
C ILE A 888 17.98 -8.70 -19.52
N ARG A 889 17.99 -9.34 -18.36
CA ARG A 889 19.19 -9.70 -17.61
C ARG A 889 19.80 -10.99 -18.16
N SER A 890 19.02 -12.05 -18.27
CA SER A 890 19.47 -13.34 -18.78
C SER A 890 18.36 -14.08 -19.52
N VAL A 891 18.74 -14.96 -20.44
CA VAL A 891 17.83 -15.87 -21.15
C VAL A 891 18.28 -17.29 -20.83
N ASN A 892 17.36 -18.16 -20.41
CA ASN A 892 17.62 -19.57 -20.13
C ASN A 892 17.60 -20.37 -21.44
N VAL A 893 18.73 -20.31 -22.15
CA VAL A 893 18.92 -20.92 -23.47
C VAL A 893 18.81 -22.45 -23.41
N GLU A 894 19.26 -23.06 -22.33
CA GLU A 894 19.26 -24.52 -22.19
C GLU A 894 17.83 -25.07 -22.08
N LEU A 895 17.00 -24.44 -21.25
CA LEU A 895 15.58 -24.79 -21.15
C LEU A 895 14.85 -24.51 -22.47
N LEU A 896 15.12 -23.38 -23.12
CA LEU A 896 14.55 -23.04 -24.43
C LEU A 896 14.90 -24.10 -25.49
N ARG A 897 16.17 -24.49 -25.59
CA ARG A 897 16.62 -25.51 -26.55
C ARG A 897 15.98 -26.85 -26.29
N ARG A 898 15.88 -27.26 -25.03
CA ARG A 898 15.21 -28.52 -24.65
C ARG A 898 13.74 -28.53 -25.07
N GLN A 899 13.00 -27.46 -24.77
CA GLN A 899 11.59 -27.35 -25.16
C GLN A 899 11.42 -27.37 -26.69
N LEU A 900 12.26 -26.64 -27.43
CA LEU A 900 12.23 -26.64 -28.89
C LEU A 900 12.63 -28.01 -29.49
N GLN A 901 13.59 -28.72 -28.89
CA GLN A 901 13.98 -30.09 -29.30
C GLN A 901 12.88 -31.12 -29.03
N ASP A 902 12.12 -30.93 -27.96
CA ASP A 902 10.95 -31.75 -27.61
C ASP A 902 9.73 -31.43 -28.52
N GLY A 903 9.90 -30.59 -29.54
CA GLY A 903 8.87 -30.21 -30.51
C GLY A 903 7.86 -29.18 -29.98
N ALA A 904 8.14 -28.52 -28.85
CA ALA A 904 7.24 -27.51 -28.29
C ALA A 904 7.30 -26.19 -29.05
N ILE A 905 6.16 -25.50 -29.14
CA ILE A 905 6.10 -24.09 -29.56
C ILE A 905 6.30 -23.25 -28.30
N VAL A 906 7.44 -22.58 -28.18
CA VAL A 906 7.73 -21.76 -27.01
C VAL A 906 7.08 -20.37 -27.16
N SER A 907 6.21 -20.03 -26.21
CA SER A 907 5.59 -18.71 -26.10
C SER A 907 6.25 -17.91 -24.99
N MET A 908 6.84 -16.75 -25.34
CA MET A 908 7.49 -15.85 -24.39
C MET A 908 6.74 -14.53 -24.35
N THR A 909 6.42 -14.05 -23.15
CA THR A 909 5.78 -12.75 -22.95
C THR A 909 6.85 -11.66 -22.79
N SER A 910 6.47 -10.41 -23.01
CA SER A 910 7.32 -9.24 -22.75
C SER A 910 7.49 -8.93 -21.27
N LEU A 911 7.22 -9.88 -20.37
CA LEU A 911 7.30 -9.71 -18.92
C LEU A 911 8.39 -10.64 -18.39
N GLY A 912 9.46 -10.05 -17.87
CA GLY A 912 10.54 -10.79 -17.22
C GLY A 912 10.52 -10.55 -15.72
N SER A 913 10.72 -11.60 -14.93
CA SER A 913 10.89 -11.46 -13.49
C SER A 913 12.35 -11.27 -13.12
N SER A 914 12.65 -10.45 -12.12
CA SER A 914 13.95 -10.48 -11.45
C SER A 914 14.09 -11.76 -10.62
N PRO A 915 15.32 -12.10 -10.19
CA PRO A 915 15.52 -13.19 -9.24
C PRO A 915 14.78 -12.99 -7.90
N GLY A 916 14.41 -11.75 -7.57
CA GLY A 916 13.59 -11.42 -6.40
C GLY A 916 12.09 -11.53 -6.62
N GLY A 917 11.65 -11.94 -7.81
CA GLY A 917 10.23 -12.12 -8.16
C GLY A 917 9.52 -10.85 -8.63
N GLU A 918 10.21 -9.71 -8.68
CA GLU A 918 9.65 -8.46 -9.21
C GLU A 918 9.50 -8.55 -10.73
N VAL A 919 8.36 -8.11 -11.27
CA VAL A 919 8.05 -8.28 -12.69
C VAL A 919 8.29 -6.96 -13.43
N PHE A 920 9.01 -7.06 -14.54
CA PHE A 920 9.35 -5.92 -15.39
C PHE A 920 8.96 -6.16 -16.85
N TYR A 921 8.41 -5.13 -17.48
CA TYR A 921 8.08 -5.09 -18.89
C TYR A 921 9.32 -4.81 -19.73
N VAL A 922 9.76 -5.78 -20.51
CA VAL A 922 10.88 -5.66 -21.46
C VAL A 922 10.33 -5.44 -22.87
N SER A 923 11.07 -4.73 -23.73
CA SER A 923 10.67 -4.59 -25.14
C SER A 923 10.60 -5.96 -25.82
N SER A 924 9.50 -6.25 -26.54
CA SER A 924 9.34 -7.48 -27.33
C SER A 924 10.37 -7.59 -28.44
N GLU A 925 10.76 -6.46 -29.04
CA GLU A 925 11.84 -6.38 -30.02
C GLU A 925 13.17 -6.77 -29.39
N GLU A 926 13.49 -6.21 -28.22
CA GLU A 926 14.73 -6.51 -27.50
C GLU A 926 14.75 -7.97 -27.03
N LEU A 927 13.62 -8.50 -26.57
CA LEU A 927 13.48 -9.89 -26.17
C LEU A 927 13.67 -10.83 -27.34
N ALA A 928 12.98 -10.60 -28.46
CA ALA A 928 13.13 -11.39 -29.67
C ALA A 928 14.57 -11.37 -30.17
N ALA A 929 15.21 -10.20 -30.20
CA ALA A 929 16.59 -10.06 -30.65
C ALA A 929 17.59 -10.77 -29.71
N LYS A 930 17.42 -10.62 -28.40
CA LYS A 930 18.33 -11.19 -27.40
C LYS A 930 18.17 -12.69 -27.26
N VAL A 931 16.95 -13.21 -27.35
CA VAL A 931 16.68 -14.66 -27.40
C VAL A 931 17.24 -15.25 -28.69
N ALA A 932 16.99 -14.65 -29.85
CA ALA A 932 17.54 -15.13 -31.13
C ALA A 932 19.07 -15.13 -31.13
N SER A 933 19.70 -14.08 -30.61
CA SER A 933 21.15 -14.00 -30.47
C SER A 933 21.70 -15.10 -29.54
N ARG A 934 21.05 -15.31 -28.39
CA ARG A 934 21.47 -16.31 -27.40
C ARG A 934 21.24 -17.75 -27.83
N LEU A 935 20.21 -18.00 -28.65
CA LEU A 935 19.99 -19.30 -29.29
C LEU A 935 20.94 -19.55 -30.47
N GLN A 936 21.65 -18.52 -30.94
CA GLN A 936 22.41 -18.51 -32.19
C GLN A 936 21.51 -18.82 -33.40
N ALA A 937 20.30 -18.26 -33.39
CA ALA A 937 19.34 -18.42 -34.47
C ALA A 937 19.90 -17.86 -35.77
N ILE A 938 19.84 -18.66 -36.84
CA ILE A 938 20.33 -18.29 -38.17
C ILE A 938 19.45 -17.19 -38.80
N LYS A 939 18.16 -17.13 -38.41
CA LYS A 939 17.18 -16.14 -38.88
C LYS A 939 16.19 -15.79 -37.77
N LEU A 940 15.91 -14.50 -37.61
CA LEU A 940 14.81 -13.98 -36.79
C LEU A 940 13.78 -13.36 -37.73
N VAL A 941 12.54 -13.83 -37.67
CA VAL A 941 11.41 -13.22 -38.38
C VAL A 941 10.55 -12.52 -37.32
N TYR A 942 10.61 -11.18 -37.30
CA TYR A 942 9.82 -10.36 -36.39
C TYR A 942 8.66 -9.74 -37.16
N ILE A 943 7.44 -10.16 -36.83
CA ILE A 943 6.22 -9.70 -37.50
C ILE A 943 5.60 -8.61 -36.62
N THR A 944 5.50 -7.39 -37.15
CA THR A 944 4.92 -6.22 -36.49
C THR A 944 3.92 -5.53 -37.41
N ARG A 945 3.07 -4.64 -36.89
CA ARG A 945 1.97 -3.99 -37.64
C ARG A 945 2.42 -2.86 -38.59
N GLY A 946 3.71 -2.71 -38.86
CA GLY A 946 4.24 -1.68 -39.77
C GLY A 946 4.00 -2.02 -41.25
N GLN A 947 3.75 -1.01 -42.08
CA GLN A 947 3.53 -1.17 -43.53
C GLN A 947 4.81 -1.50 -44.34
N CYS A 948 5.97 -1.57 -43.70
CA CYS A 948 7.24 -1.92 -44.37
C CYS A 948 8.19 -2.69 -43.45
N LEU A 949 9.04 -3.52 -44.06
CA LEU A 949 10.14 -4.20 -43.39
C LEU A 949 11.38 -3.30 -43.47
N VAL A 950 11.97 -2.94 -42.33
CA VAL A 950 13.18 -2.09 -42.28
C VAL A 950 14.38 -2.96 -41.93
N ASP A 951 15.32 -3.10 -42.87
CA ASP A 951 16.63 -3.70 -42.59
C ASP A 951 17.55 -2.63 -41.98
N LYS A 952 17.71 -2.69 -40.66
CA LYS A 952 18.55 -1.76 -39.90
C LYS A 952 20.06 -1.97 -40.10
N ARG A 953 20.53 -3.12 -40.62
CA ARG A 953 21.97 -3.32 -40.87
C ARG A 953 22.42 -2.68 -42.18
N GLN A 954 21.52 -2.59 -43.15
CA GLN A 954 21.79 -1.97 -44.46
C GLN A 954 21.11 -0.62 -44.65
N SER A 955 20.44 -0.09 -43.62
CA SER A 955 19.65 1.16 -43.67
C SER A 955 18.69 1.22 -44.85
N ARG A 956 18.03 0.09 -45.17
CA ARG A 956 17.16 -0.04 -46.35
C ARG A 956 15.73 -0.33 -45.92
N ILE A 957 14.79 0.45 -46.45
CA ILE A 957 13.35 0.18 -46.34
C ILE A 957 12.98 -0.80 -47.45
N LEU A 958 12.60 -2.01 -47.09
CA LEU A 958 12.00 -2.96 -48.01
C LEU A 958 10.51 -2.64 -48.09
N ALA A 959 10.11 -1.94 -49.16
CA ALA A 959 8.71 -1.68 -49.42
C ALA A 959 7.98 -3.02 -49.58
N GLY A 960 7.07 -3.34 -48.66
CA GLY A 960 6.13 -4.42 -48.87
C GLY A 960 5.19 -3.99 -50.00
N ARG A 961 5.21 -4.70 -51.13
CA ARG A 961 4.09 -4.59 -52.08
C ARG A 961 2.85 -5.14 -51.38
N VAL A 962 1.78 -4.35 -51.44
CA VAL A 962 0.43 -4.64 -50.92
C VAL A 962 -0.09 -5.97 -51.44
#